data_AF-A0A6J8EZP4-F1
#
_entry.id   AF-A0A6J8EZP4-F1
#
_cell.length_a   1.000
_cell.length_b   1.000
_cell.length_c   1.000
_cell.angle_alpha   90.00
_cell.angle_beta   90.00
_cell.angle_gamma   90.00
#
_symmetry.space_group_name_H-M   'P 1'
#
loop_
_entity.id
_entity.type
_entity.pdbx_description
1 polymer ?
#
loop_
_entity_poly.entity_id
_entity_poly.type
_entity_poly.pdbx_seq_one_letter_code
_entity_poly.pdbx_strand_id
1 'polypeptide(L)'
;MLNLRLKVIPLIILIRSIFSANSSLKVVTEMIVTVKEKTALCACGTVLIILCTIHVIPSLRNNNESQLNEKCHKTDLRKRDDVSQIPRHIHQIYFDINPKGHAHLQKYQFAQQTWFKLCPDFKYTLWNQSMVDDLIKEHYPGLFKLYSNLPAWISKINVGKFTIIHHFGGIYADNDIECLQNVNSLLLNVYDQNHQAIFKSGDNFDLFAIDFFAATANHPLLAHVIAGLPHAKRKYLLPYLNNMLTTGTAYFNIRFKSFENKCGISTLPYNNEYIVHHRASSWHSWDVPANSSRKAVAEMIVTAKEKTALCACGTVLIILCTIHVIPSLRNNNESQLNEKCHTTDLRKRDDVSQIPRHIHQIYFDINPKGHAHLQKYQFAQQTWFKLCPDFKYTLWNQSMVDDLIKEHYPGLFKLYSNLPAWISKINVGKFTIIHHFGGIYADNDIECLQNVNSLLLNVYDQNHQAIFKSGDNFDLFAIDFFAATANHPLLAHVIAGLPHAKRKYLLPYLNNMLTTGTAYFNIRFKSFKNKCGISALPYNNEYIVHHRASSWHSWDAVAEMIVTGKEKTALCACGTVLIILCTIHVIPSLRNNNESQLNEKCHKTDLRKGDDVSQIPRHIHQIYFDINPKGHAHLQKYQFAQQTWFKLCPDFKYTLWNQSMVDDLIKEHYPGLFKLYSNLPAWISKINVGKFTIIHHFGGIYADNDIECLQNVNSLLLNVYDQNHQAIFKSGDNFDLFAIDFFAATANHPLLAHVIAGLPHAKRKYLLPYLNNMLTTGTAYFNIRFKSFENKCGISALPYNNEYIVHHRASSWHSWDGKIIYIVWFKRGVLMKTMSLFIFAIIVYIIYRNRNSSKRILIRQQ
;
A
#
# COMPACT_ATOMS: atom_id res chain seq x y z
N MET A 1 62.08 21.95 -5.22
CA MET A 1 61.84 20.50 -5.34
C MET A 1 62.52 19.70 -4.20
N LEU A 2 62.49 20.16 -2.94
CA LEU A 2 63.11 19.43 -1.80
C LEU A 2 62.24 19.25 -0.54
N ASN A 3 61.06 19.88 -0.41
CA ASN A 3 60.24 19.78 0.82
C ASN A 3 59.03 18.81 0.77
N LEU A 4 58.96 17.94 -0.23
CA LEU A 4 57.82 16.99 -0.42
C LEU A 4 58.20 15.51 -0.30
N ARG A 5 59.45 15.18 0.07
CA ARG A 5 59.93 13.79 0.17
C ARG A 5 59.80 13.13 1.56
N LEU A 6 59.34 13.83 2.60
CA LEU A 6 59.34 13.29 3.97
C LEU A 6 57.99 12.78 4.53
N LYS A 7 56.90 12.72 3.74
CA LYS A 7 55.57 12.27 4.26
C LYS A 7 54.89 11.12 3.52
N VAL A 8 55.52 10.47 2.54
CA VAL A 8 54.87 9.43 1.71
C VAL A 8 55.40 8.01 1.98
N ILE A 9 56.55 7.86 2.64
CA ILE A 9 57.15 6.54 2.91
C ILE A 9 56.36 5.70 3.95
N PRO A 10 55.75 6.25 5.01
CA PRO A 10 55.02 5.43 5.99
C PRO A 10 53.74 4.78 5.44
N LEU A 11 53.07 5.43 4.47
CA LEU A 11 51.79 4.98 3.92
C LEU A 11 51.95 3.80 2.94
N ILE A 12 53.08 3.74 2.23
CA ILE A 12 53.39 2.66 1.28
C ILE A 12 53.77 1.38 2.03
N ILE A 13 54.41 1.49 3.20
CA ILE A 13 54.73 0.36 4.07
C ILE A 13 53.44 -0.21 4.70
N LEU A 14 52.50 0.66 5.10
CA LEU A 14 51.20 0.27 5.65
C LEU A 14 50.28 -0.42 4.61
N ILE A 15 50.32 0.02 3.34
CA ILE A 15 49.52 -0.60 2.27
C ILE A 15 50.10 -1.97 1.86
N ARG A 16 51.43 -2.13 1.88
CA ARG A 16 52.07 -3.43 1.59
C ARG A 16 51.85 -4.48 2.69
N SER A 17 51.69 -4.07 3.96
CA SER A 17 51.41 -5.02 5.05
C SER A 17 49.95 -5.51 5.07
N ILE A 18 49.01 -4.72 4.53
CA ILE A 18 47.58 -5.06 4.54
C ILE A 18 47.18 -6.00 3.39
N PHE A 19 47.97 -6.11 2.31
CA PHE A 19 47.56 -6.79 1.07
C PHE A 19 48.45 -7.95 0.59
N SER A 20 49.12 -8.69 1.48
CA SER A 20 49.88 -9.89 1.11
C SER A 20 49.08 -11.21 1.11
N ALA A 21 47.76 -11.21 1.27
CA ALA A 21 46.98 -12.46 1.32
C ALA A 21 45.64 -12.41 0.57
N ASN A 22 45.69 -12.55 -0.77
CA ASN A 22 44.79 -13.40 -1.59
C ASN A 22 44.93 -13.06 -3.09
N SER A 23 45.22 -14.08 -3.89
CA SER A 23 45.65 -14.02 -5.30
C SER A 23 44.50 -14.11 -6.33
N SER A 24 43.26 -13.78 -5.95
CA SER A 24 42.07 -14.04 -6.78
C SER A 24 41.44 -12.78 -7.35
N LEU A 25 42.19 -11.84 -7.94
CA LEU A 25 41.56 -10.66 -8.56
C LEU A 25 42.34 -10.06 -9.74
N LYS A 26 42.94 -10.90 -10.59
CA LYS A 26 43.60 -10.46 -11.82
C LYS A 26 42.62 -10.07 -12.96
N VAL A 27 41.33 -10.38 -12.81
CA VAL A 27 40.28 -10.17 -13.85
C VAL A 27 39.62 -8.78 -13.78
N VAL A 28 39.73 -8.06 -12.66
CA VAL A 28 39.03 -6.77 -12.49
C VAL A 28 39.81 -5.59 -13.09
N THR A 29 41.11 -5.76 -13.36
CA THR A 29 41.96 -4.67 -13.85
C THR A 29 41.71 -4.32 -15.32
N GLU A 30 41.15 -5.23 -16.13
CA GLU A 30 40.93 -5.00 -17.57
C GLU A 30 39.59 -4.35 -17.93
N MET A 31 38.60 -4.30 -17.00
CA MET A 31 37.29 -3.67 -17.28
C MET A 31 37.22 -2.16 -17.03
N ILE A 32 38.30 -1.51 -16.56
CA ILE A 32 38.29 -0.12 -16.04
C ILE A 32 38.70 0.95 -17.09
N VAL A 33 38.51 0.71 -18.39
CA VAL A 33 38.94 1.68 -19.44
C VAL A 33 37.84 2.60 -20.00
N THR A 34 36.54 2.41 -19.73
CA THR A 34 35.54 3.24 -20.44
C THR A 34 34.31 3.64 -19.62
N VAL A 35 34.45 4.63 -18.73
CA VAL A 35 33.31 5.45 -18.24
C VAL A 35 33.78 6.89 -17.95
N LYS A 36 33.20 7.89 -18.66
CA LYS A 36 33.50 9.33 -18.47
C LYS A 36 32.60 9.99 -17.40
N GLU A 37 33.26 10.42 -16.33
CA GLU A 37 33.19 11.68 -15.56
C GLU A 37 31.93 12.46 -15.08
N LYS A 38 30.65 12.17 -15.37
CA LYS A 38 29.55 13.08 -14.88
C LYS A 38 28.36 12.47 -14.13
N THR A 39 28.45 11.23 -13.67
CA THR A 39 27.34 10.50 -13.02
C THR A 39 27.36 10.48 -11.48
N ALA A 40 28.39 11.00 -10.82
CA ALA A 40 28.61 10.74 -9.38
C ALA A 40 27.84 11.63 -8.38
N LEU A 41 27.39 12.83 -8.76
CA LEU A 41 26.76 13.75 -7.79
C LEU A 41 25.27 13.49 -7.52
N CYS A 42 24.53 12.92 -8.48
CA CYS A 42 23.07 12.69 -8.34
C CYS A 42 22.71 11.45 -7.51
N ALA A 43 23.56 10.43 -7.47
CA ALA A 43 23.26 9.18 -6.75
C ALA A 43 23.28 9.33 -5.21
N CYS A 44 24.08 10.27 -4.68
CA CYS A 44 24.24 10.48 -3.24
C CYS A 44 23.00 11.10 -2.57
N GLY A 45 22.22 11.92 -3.28
CA GLY A 45 21.00 12.55 -2.74
C GLY A 45 19.82 11.58 -2.62
N THR A 46 19.64 10.70 -3.60
CA THR A 46 18.51 9.76 -3.66
C THR A 46 18.63 8.62 -2.65
N VAL A 47 19.85 8.14 -2.38
CA VAL A 47 20.10 7.07 -1.40
C VAL A 47 19.89 7.55 0.04
N LEU A 48 20.19 8.82 0.34
CA LEU A 48 19.96 9.40 1.67
C LEU A 48 18.46 9.54 2.00
N ILE A 49 17.63 9.89 1.00
CA ILE A 49 16.17 10.04 1.16
C ILE A 49 15.51 8.66 1.38
N ILE A 50 15.94 7.63 0.65
CA ILE A 50 15.40 6.28 0.77
C ILE A 50 15.75 5.66 2.14
N LEU A 51 16.97 5.87 2.64
CA LEU A 51 17.39 5.36 3.96
C LEU A 51 16.67 6.06 5.12
N CYS A 52 16.34 7.35 4.99
CA CYS A 52 15.58 8.08 6.00
C CYS A 52 14.07 7.72 5.99
N THR A 53 13.48 7.43 4.83
CA THR A 53 12.05 7.11 4.72
C THR A 53 11.72 5.71 5.25
N ILE A 54 12.65 4.75 5.11
CA ILE A 54 12.47 3.35 5.54
C ILE A 54 12.49 3.18 7.07
N HIS A 55 13.06 4.11 7.83
CA HIS A 55 13.15 4.01 9.30
C HIS A 55 12.02 4.70 10.09
N VAL A 56 11.11 5.41 9.42
CA VAL A 56 10.12 6.29 10.11
C VAL A 56 8.67 5.77 10.05
N ILE A 57 8.33 4.93 9.07
CA ILE A 57 6.93 4.59 8.78
C ILE A 57 6.26 3.56 9.73
N PRO A 58 6.93 2.77 10.60
CA PRO A 58 6.20 1.81 11.43
C PRO A 58 5.28 2.40 12.52
N SER A 59 5.39 3.69 12.89
CA SER A 59 4.71 4.21 14.10
C SER A 59 3.46 5.07 13.86
N LEU A 60 2.96 5.22 12.63
CA LEU A 60 1.90 6.20 12.34
C LEU A 60 0.62 5.67 11.68
N ARG A 61 0.50 4.38 11.36
CA ARG A 61 -0.73 3.84 10.74
C ARG A 61 -1.49 2.95 11.70
N ASN A 62 -2.55 3.51 12.27
CA ASN A 62 -3.72 2.83 12.80
C ASN A 62 -4.76 3.89 13.22
N ASN A 63 -5.99 3.65 12.76
CA ASN A 63 -7.30 4.05 13.28
C ASN A 63 -8.07 5.19 12.59
N ASN A 64 -9.03 4.71 11.80
CA ASN A 64 -10.40 5.15 11.51
C ASN A 64 -11.01 6.20 12.46
N GLU A 65 -11.62 7.23 11.86
CA GLU A 65 -12.46 8.27 12.48
C GLU A 65 -13.68 7.72 13.26
N SER A 66 -14.09 6.46 13.07
CA SER A 66 -15.32 5.92 13.67
C SER A 66 -15.24 5.59 15.18
N GLN A 67 -14.04 5.55 15.78
CA GLN A 67 -13.86 5.10 17.17
C GLN A 67 -13.96 6.20 18.25
N LEU A 68 -14.03 7.49 17.89
CA LEU A 68 -14.11 8.55 18.91
C LEU A 68 -15.46 8.57 19.66
N ASN A 69 -16.52 8.04 19.06
CA ASN A 69 -17.88 8.08 19.64
C ASN A 69 -18.40 6.73 20.17
N GLU A 70 -17.74 5.60 19.90
CA GLU A 70 -18.33 4.27 20.19
C GLU A 70 -18.05 3.70 21.60
N LYS A 71 -17.24 4.38 22.43
CA LYS A 71 -16.87 3.88 23.79
C LYS A 71 -17.19 4.80 24.96
N CYS A 72 -17.88 5.92 24.78
CA CYS A 72 -18.30 6.74 25.92
C CYS A 72 -19.68 6.28 26.41
N HIS A 73 -19.71 5.46 27.46
CA HIS A 73 -20.96 5.16 28.16
C HIS A 73 -21.53 6.47 28.75
N LYS A 74 -22.81 6.75 28.49
CA LYS A 74 -23.55 7.92 29.05
C LYS A 74 -23.49 8.01 30.59
N THR A 75 -23.07 6.95 31.27
CA THR A 75 -22.92 6.88 32.73
C THR A 75 -21.63 7.53 33.26
N ASP A 76 -20.57 7.68 32.45
CA ASP A 76 -19.31 8.34 32.89
C ASP A 76 -19.36 9.87 32.78
N LEU A 77 -20.32 10.41 32.02
CA LEU A 77 -20.48 11.84 31.79
C LEU A 77 -21.54 12.50 32.68
N ARG A 78 -22.26 11.73 33.51
CA ARG A 78 -23.42 12.19 34.30
C ARG A 78 -23.12 12.58 35.75
N LYS A 79 -21.86 12.85 36.11
CA LYS A 79 -21.48 13.28 37.47
C LYS A 79 -20.50 14.46 37.52
N ARG A 80 -20.58 15.41 36.58
CA ARG A 80 -19.79 16.64 36.69
C ARG A 80 -20.64 17.86 36.37
N ASP A 81 -21.14 18.51 37.41
CA ASP A 81 -21.76 19.84 37.37
C ASP A 81 -20.74 20.97 37.10
N ASP A 82 -19.57 20.65 36.53
CA ASP A 82 -18.44 21.60 36.39
C ASP A 82 -17.56 21.28 35.17
N VAL A 83 -18.18 21.11 33.99
CA VAL A 83 -17.41 21.03 32.74
C VAL A 83 -17.03 22.45 32.32
N SER A 84 -15.78 22.82 32.58
CA SER A 84 -15.21 24.09 32.14
C SER A 84 -15.38 24.25 30.63
N GLN A 85 -15.96 25.35 30.19
CA GLN A 85 -16.10 25.66 28.77
C GLN A 85 -14.73 25.99 28.17
N ILE A 86 -14.52 25.70 26.88
CA ILE A 86 -13.35 26.19 26.15
C ILE A 86 -13.37 27.73 26.21
N PRO A 87 -12.35 28.39 26.81
CA PRO A 87 -12.33 29.84 26.93
C PRO A 87 -12.43 30.55 25.58
N ARG A 88 -13.14 31.69 25.53
CA ARG A 88 -13.16 32.58 24.36
C ARG A 88 -11.87 33.39 24.25
N HIS A 89 -10.75 32.68 24.08
CA HIS A 89 -9.41 33.24 23.96
C HIS A 89 -8.74 32.66 22.71
N ILE A 90 -8.38 33.51 21.75
CA ILE A 90 -7.63 33.16 20.55
C ILE A 90 -6.14 33.43 20.77
N HIS A 91 -5.33 32.42 20.49
CA HIS A 91 -3.88 32.43 20.61
C HIS A 91 -3.24 32.21 19.24
N GLN A 92 -2.36 33.13 18.84
CA GLN A 92 -1.44 32.94 17.72
C GLN A 92 -0.01 33.17 18.20
N ILE A 93 0.98 32.52 17.61
CA ILE A 93 2.39 32.66 18.00
C ILE A 93 3.19 33.23 16.84
N TYR A 94 4.12 34.11 17.17
CA TYR A 94 5.00 34.74 16.22
C TYR A 94 6.36 35.02 16.85
N PHE A 95 7.45 34.46 16.31
CA PHE A 95 8.80 34.73 16.83
C PHE A 95 9.44 35.85 16.02
N ASP A 96 9.49 37.02 16.64
CA ASP A 96 9.90 38.33 16.10
C ASP A 96 11.39 38.45 15.80
N ILE A 97 12.23 37.80 16.60
CA ILE A 97 13.69 37.80 16.45
C ILE A 97 14.12 36.98 15.22
N ASN A 98 13.25 36.12 14.68
CA ASN A 98 13.55 35.31 13.51
C ASN A 98 13.12 36.00 12.20
N PRO A 99 14.03 36.26 11.24
CA PRO A 99 13.67 36.90 9.97
C PRO A 99 12.60 36.15 9.16
N LYS A 100 12.58 34.82 9.23
CA LYS A 100 11.55 33.99 8.56
C LYS A 100 10.21 34.02 9.31
N GLY A 101 10.26 34.15 10.64
CA GLY A 101 9.09 34.44 11.46
C GLY A 101 8.48 35.76 11.04
N HIS A 102 9.27 36.85 11.06
CA HIS A 102 8.88 38.20 10.65
C HIS A 102 8.22 38.27 9.28
N ALA A 103 8.88 37.70 8.26
CA ALA A 103 8.33 37.66 6.91
C ALA A 103 7.03 36.85 6.82
N HIS A 104 6.87 35.80 7.64
CA HIS A 104 5.66 34.99 7.66
C HIS A 104 4.47 35.76 8.23
N LEU A 105 4.62 36.46 9.35
CA LEU A 105 3.55 37.29 9.91
C LEU A 105 3.13 38.41 8.95
N GLN A 106 4.09 39.13 8.37
CA GLN A 106 3.76 40.18 7.39
C GLN A 106 2.97 39.64 6.21
N LYS A 107 3.36 38.46 5.68
CA LYS A 107 2.68 37.83 4.55
C LYS A 107 1.23 37.42 4.87
N TYR A 108 0.97 36.95 6.08
CA TYR A 108 -0.34 36.40 6.48
C TYR A 108 -1.12 37.32 7.43
N GLN A 109 -0.74 38.59 7.52
CA GLN A 109 -1.43 39.58 8.35
C GLN A 109 -2.93 39.69 7.99
N PHE A 110 -3.30 39.51 6.72
CA PHE A 110 -4.70 39.52 6.29
C PHE A 110 -5.51 38.39 6.96
N ALA A 111 -4.94 37.18 7.03
CA ALA A 111 -5.57 36.01 7.64
C ALA A 111 -5.70 36.19 9.14
N GLN A 112 -4.67 36.70 9.82
CA GLN A 112 -4.73 37.07 11.23
C GLN A 112 -5.83 38.10 11.53
N GLN A 113 -5.97 39.14 10.70
CA GLN A 113 -6.99 40.19 10.91
C GLN A 113 -8.42 39.64 10.88
N THR A 114 -8.68 38.53 10.19
CA THR A 114 -10.03 37.94 10.15
C THR A 114 -10.48 37.44 11.52
N TRP A 115 -9.57 36.89 12.34
CA TRP A 115 -9.89 36.44 13.70
C TRP A 115 -10.37 37.59 14.59
N PHE A 116 -9.70 38.75 14.52
CA PHE A 116 -10.10 39.95 15.25
C PHE A 116 -11.45 40.50 14.78
N LYS A 117 -11.69 40.52 13.46
CA LYS A 117 -12.92 41.07 12.86
C LYS A 117 -14.14 40.18 13.09
N LEU A 118 -13.99 38.87 12.97
CA LEU A 118 -15.10 37.92 12.98
C LEU A 118 -15.41 37.37 14.38
N CYS A 119 -14.45 37.43 15.30
CA CYS A 119 -14.61 37.00 16.69
C CYS A 119 -14.33 38.16 17.68
N PRO A 120 -15.05 39.29 17.59
CA PRO A 120 -14.76 40.50 18.38
C PRO A 120 -15.00 40.31 19.88
N ASP A 121 -15.77 39.30 20.27
CA ASP A 121 -16.06 38.92 21.66
C ASP A 121 -14.97 38.02 22.28
N PHE A 122 -13.97 37.61 21.51
CA PHE A 122 -12.87 36.76 21.99
C PHE A 122 -11.69 37.62 22.44
N LYS A 123 -11.09 37.26 23.57
CA LYS A 123 -9.77 37.77 23.93
C LYS A 123 -8.77 37.31 22.87
N TYR A 124 -7.97 38.20 22.33
CA TYR A 124 -6.94 37.85 21.36
C TYR A 124 -5.53 38.06 21.96
N THR A 125 -4.62 37.12 21.73
CA THR A 125 -3.21 37.27 22.14
C THR A 125 -2.28 36.73 21.07
N LEU A 126 -1.40 37.61 20.57
CA LEU A 126 -0.28 37.26 19.70
C LEU A 126 0.98 37.12 20.56
N TRP A 127 1.47 35.89 20.70
CA TRP A 127 2.59 35.54 21.57
C TRP A 127 3.91 35.74 20.84
N ASN A 128 4.75 36.65 21.36
CA ASN A 128 6.14 36.79 20.91
C ASN A 128 7.06 35.76 21.58
N GLN A 129 8.33 35.70 21.18
CA GLN A 129 9.26 34.72 21.73
C GLN A 129 9.47 34.89 23.24
N SER A 130 9.63 36.11 23.73
CA SER A 130 9.81 36.37 25.18
C SER A 130 8.63 35.89 26.00
N MET A 131 7.40 36.16 25.54
CA MET A 131 6.18 35.75 26.26
C MET A 131 6.07 34.23 26.38
N VAL A 132 6.47 33.48 25.34
CA VAL A 132 6.49 32.00 25.39
C VAL A 132 7.61 31.50 26.30
N ASP A 133 8.78 32.12 26.23
CA ASP A 133 9.92 31.79 27.08
C ASP A 133 9.57 32.00 28.56
N ASP A 134 8.91 33.11 28.91
CA ASP A 134 8.45 33.44 30.26
C ASP A 134 7.38 32.45 30.76
N LEU A 135 6.36 32.15 29.94
CA LEU A 135 5.33 31.16 30.25
C LEU A 135 5.94 29.79 30.60
N ILE A 136 6.89 29.32 29.80
CA ILE A 136 7.54 28.01 30.02
C ILE A 136 8.45 28.06 31.24
N LYS A 137 9.19 29.15 31.43
CA LYS A 137 10.10 29.29 32.57
C LYS A 137 9.35 29.33 33.91
N GLU A 138 8.24 30.05 33.96
CA GLU A 138 7.44 30.25 35.17
C GLU A 138 6.56 29.02 35.49
N HIS A 139 5.83 28.51 34.49
CA HIS A 139 4.79 27.49 34.73
C HIS A 139 5.19 26.07 34.32
N TYR A 140 6.26 25.90 33.53
CA TYR A 140 6.77 24.59 33.11
C TYR A 140 8.31 24.47 33.32
N PRO A 141 8.85 24.77 34.52
CA PRO A 141 10.29 24.88 34.74
C PRO A 141 11.08 23.59 34.40
N GLY A 142 10.46 22.42 34.60
CA GLY A 142 11.05 21.12 34.22
C GLY A 142 11.21 20.93 32.69
N LEU A 143 10.43 21.66 31.89
CA LEU A 143 10.51 21.66 30.43
C LEU A 143 11.50 22.70 29.90
N PHE A 144 11.75 23.78 30.65
CA PHE A 144 12.52 24.93 30.19
C PHE A 144 13.90 24.55 29.65
N LYS A 145 14.63 23.65 30.33
CA LYS A 145 15.95 23.18 29.86
C LYS A 145 15.86 22.48 28.50
N LEU A 146 14.82 21.69 28.23
CA LEU A 146 14.63 21.04 26.95
C LEU A 146 14.28 22.08 25.88
N TYR A 147 13.29 22.92 26.18
CA TYR A 147 12.78 23.96 25.29
C TYR A 147 13.89 24.93 24.84
N SER A 148 14.71 25.42 25.76
CA SER A 148 15.81 26.34 25.47
C SER A 148 16.88 25.73 24.57
N ASN A 149 17.03 24.40 24.59
CA ASN A 149 17.98 23.65 23.76
C ASN A 149 17.41 23.18 22.41
N LEU A 150 16.16 23.50 22.08
CA LEU A 150 15.58 23.13 20.79
C LEU A 150 16.28 23.89 19.63
N PRO A 151 16.79 23.18 18.61
CA PRO A 151 17.66 23.78 17.59
C PRO A 151 16.91 24.64 16.57
N ALA A 152 15.61 24.42 16.39
CA ALA A 152 14.79 25.14 15.41
C ALA A 152 13.70 25.96 16.10
N TRP A 153 13.54 27.21 15.69
CA TRP A 153 12.51 28.12 16.21
C TRP A 153 11.09 27.57 16.05
N ILE A 154 10.81 26.84 14.97
CA ILE A 154 9.50 26.19 14.74
C ILE A 154 9.22 25.09 15.77
N SER A 155 10.26 24.39 16.25
CA SER A 155 10.10 23.39 17.31
C SER A 155 9.75 24.05 18.64
N LYS A 156 10.29 25.24 18.91
CA LYS A 156 9.90 26.05 20.07
C LYS A 156 8.45 26.53 19.96
N ILE A 157 8.03 27.00 18.78
CA ILE A 157 6.63 27.36 18.53
C ILE A 157 5.71 26.18 18.84
N ASN A 158 6.01 24.97 18.33
CA ASN A 158 5.19 23.78 18.60
C ASN A 158 5.01 23.51 20.09
N VAL A 159 6.08 23.61 20.89
CA VAL A 159 5.99 23.50 22.35
C VAL A 159 5.10 24.61 22.92
N GLY A 160 5.27 25.85 22.45
CA GLY A 160 4.42 26.98 22.81
C GLY A 160 2.94 26.72 22.54
N LYS A 161 2.57 26.11 21.41
CA LYS A 161 1.16 25.76 21.10
C LYS A 161 0.54 24.93 22.22
N PHE A 162 1.25 23.89 22.65
CA PHE A 162 0.76 22.97 23.67
C PHE A 162 0.73 23.62 25.04
N THR A 163 1.77 24.36 25.44
CA THR A 163 1.85 24.96 26.78
C THR A 163 0.89 26.12 26.95
N ILE A 164 0.65 26.92 25.90
CA ILE A 164 -0.31 28.03 25.93
C ILE A 164 -1.73 27.48 26.10
N ILE A 165 -2.17 26.55 25.25
CA ILE A 165 -3.54 26.02 25.35
C ILE A 165 -3.70 25.15 26.61
N HIS A 166 -2.67 24.44 27.05
CA HIS A 166 -2.74 23.74 28.34
C HIS A 166 -2.89 24.73 29.51
N HIS A 167 -2.21 25.87 29.50
CA HIS A 167 -2.27 26.81 30.63
C HIS A 167 -3.54 27.68 30.63
N PHE A 168 -3.89 28.26 29.48
CA PHE A 168 -4.97 29.24 29.37
C PHE A 168 -6.29 28.64 28.83
N GLY A 169 -6.24 27.46 28.20
CA GLY A 169 -7.32 26.99 27.33
C GLY A 169 -7.44 27.85 26.07
N GLY A 170 -8.58 27.74 25.39
CA GLY A 170 -8.92 28.57 24.24
C GLY A 170 -8.60 27.94 22.90
N ILE A 171 -8.51 28.76 21.86
CA ILE A 171 -8.30 28.39 20.47
C ILE A 171 -6.87 28.75 20.06
N TYR A 172 -6.14 27.80 19.50
CA TYR A 172 -4.90 28.03 18.78
C TYR A 172 -5.14 28.07 17.27
N ALA A 173 -4.55 29.04 16.57
CA ALA A 173 -4.50 29.10 15.12
C ALA A 173 -3.13 29.60 14.62
N ASP A 174 -2.52 28.91 13.66
CA ASP A 174 -1.33 29.43 12.96
C ASP A 174 -1.66 30.73 12.21
N ASN A 175 -0.65 31.58 11.96
CA ASN A 175 -0.88 32.91 11.34
C ASN A 175 -1.41 32.82 9.90
N ASP A 176 -1.20 31.68 9.21
CA ASP A 176 -1.71 31.40 7.87
C ASP A 176 -3.04 30.62 7.86
N ILE A 177 -3.73 30.58 9.01
CA ILE A 177 -5.12 30.15 9.12
C ILE A 177 -6.02 31.39 9.13
N GLU A 178 -6.82 31.53 8.08
CA GLU A 178 -7.84 32.56 7.96
C GLU A 178 -9.17 32.06 8.55
N CYS A 179 -9.81 32.91 9.34
CA CYS A 179 -11.16 32.72 9.87
C CYS A 179 -12.18 33.16 8.81
N LEU A 180 -13.15 32.30 8.49
CA LEU A 180 -14.17 32.57 7.48
C LEU A 180 -15.49 33.06 8.11
N GLN A 181 -15.75 32.69 9.36
CA GLN A 181 -16.93 33.12 10.12
C GLN A 181 -16.70 33.00 11.64
N ASN A 182 -17.59 33.61 12.43
CA ASN A 182 -17.52 33.54 13.89
C ASN A 182 -17.58 32.07 14.39
N VAL A 183 -16.67 31.71 15.29
CA VAL A 183 -16.51 30.32 15.79
C VAL A 183 -17.36 30.00 17.03
N ASN A 184 -18.29 30.87 17.44
CA ASN A 184 -19.16 30.60 18.58
C ASN A 184 -20.01 29.34 18.38
N SER A 185 -20.57 29.11 17.18
CA SER A 185 -21.32 27.88 16.90
C SER A 185 -20.43 26.63 16.94
N LEU A 186 -19.15 26.75 16.56
CA LEU A 186 -18.19 25.66 16.69
C LEU A 186 -17.95 25.29 18.17
N LEU A 187 -17.74 26.29 19.04
CA LEU A 187 -17.53 26.05 20.47
C LEU A 187 -18.81 25.58 21.19
N LEU A 188 -19.98 26.09 20.79
CA LEU A 188 -21.27 25.64 21.30
C LEU A 188 -21.50 24.16 20.97
N ASN A 189 -21.20 23.74 19.74
CA ASN A 189 -21.31 22.32 19.36
C ASN A 189 -20.40 21.41 20.20
N VAL A 190 -19.20 21.87 20.55
CA VAL A 190 -18.29 21.13 21.44
C VAL A 190 -18.87 21.05 22.85
N TYR A 191 -19.42 22.15 23.36
CA TYR A 191 -20.07 22.20 24.67
C TYR A 191 -21.32 21.32 24.75
N ASP A 192 -22.21 21.37 23.74
CA ASP A 192 -23.45 20.58 23.67
C ASP A 192 -23.17 19.07 23.62
N GLN A 193 -22.02 18.68 23.07
CA GLN A 193 -21.53 17.30 23.07
C GLN A 193 -20.86 16.90 24.40
N ASN A 194 -20.76 17.81 25.36
CA ASN A 194 -20.01 17.66 26.60
C ASN A 194 -18.52 17.34 26.35
N HIS A 195 -17.96 17.93 25.30
CA HIS A 195 -16.56 17.77 24.92
C HIS A 195 -15.72 18.94 25.44
N GLN A 196 -14.43 18.69 25.68
CA GLN A 196 -13.48 19.62 26.28
C GLN A 196 -12.36 20.05 25.31
N ALA A 197 -12.30 19.44 24.13
CA ALA A 197 -11.34 19.83 23.09
C ALA A 197 -11.88 19.54 21.69
N ILE A 198 -11.33 20.26 20.71
CA ILE A 198 -11.55 20.03 19.28
C ILE A 198 -10.24 20.20 18.51
N PHE A 199 -9.90 19.24 17.65
CA PHE A 199 -8.69 19.27 16.85
C PHE A 199 -9.00 19.19 15.35
N LYS A 200 -8.31 19.99 14.55
CA LYS A 200 -8.44 19.96 13.08
C LYS A 200 -7.83 18.69 12.49
N SER A 201 -8.55 17.98 11.63
CA SER A 201 -8.02 16.86 10.86
C SER A 201 -7.03 17.36 9.79
N GLY A 202 -6.02 16.56 9.48
CA GLY A 202 -5.08 16.80 8.39
C GLY A 202 -5.68 16.46 7.02
N ASP A 203 -4.94 16.75 5.94
CA ASP A 203 -5.33 16.42 4.55
C ASP A 203 -5.66 14.92 4.35
N ASN A 204 -5.15 14.05 5.24
CA ASN A 204 -5.57 12.66 5.38
C ASN A 204 -6.33 12.54 6.70
N PHE A 205 -7.61 12.17 6.64
CA PHE A 205 -8.61 12.10 7.72
C PHE A 205 -8.20 11.33 9.01
N ASP A 206 -7.03 10.67 9.04
CA ASP A 206 -6.55 9.83 10.16
C ASP A 206 -5.54 10.52 11.11
N LEU A 207 -5.20 11.80 10.90
CA LEU A 207 -4.20 12.52 11.71
C LEU A 207 -4.67 13.93 12.03
N PHE A 208 -4.39 14.43 13.24
CA PHE A 208 -4.63 15.83 13.57
C PHE A 208 -3.53 16.72 13.05
N ALA A 209 -3.89 17.85 12.48
CA ALA A 209 -3.00 18.97 12.28
C ALA A 209 -2.88 19.76 13.60
N ILE A 210 -1.72 20.38 13.82
CA ILE A 210 -1.46 21.25 15.00
C ILE A 210 -1.41 22.73 14.60
N ASP A 211 -1.97 23.06 13.44
CA ASP A 211 -2.14 24.41 12.90
C ASP A 211 -3.44 25.06 13.41
N PHE A 212 -4.44 24.26 13.83
CA PHE A 212 -5.65 24.72 14.50
C PHE A 212 -6.18 23.68 15.50
N PHE A 213 -6.45 24.09 16.74
CA PHE A 213 -7.15 23.29 17.75
C PHE A 213 -7.66 24.17 18.90
N ALA A 214 -8.61 23.68 19.68
CA ALA A 214 -9.09 24.34 20.88
C ALA A 214 -9.27 23.35 22.04
N ALA A 215 -9.04 23.79 23.27
CA ALA A 215 -9.25 22.96 24.46
C ALA A 215 -9.52 23.79 25.72
N THR A 216 -10.06 23.15 26.74
CA THR A 216 -10.11 23.72 28.10
C THR A 216 -8.71 23.85 28.70
N ALA A 217 -8.55 24.74 29.66
CA ALA A 217 -7.33 24.80 30.45
C ALA A 217 -7.11 23.45 31.17
N ASN A 218 -5.84 23.07 31.35
CA ASN A 218 -5.37 21.82 31.95
C ASN A 218 -5.90 20.54 31.28
N HIS A 219 -6.23 20.59 29.98
CA HIS A 219 -6.77 19.42 29.27
C HIS A 219 -5.80 18.22 29.34
N PRO A 220 -6.24 17.03 29.78
CA PRO A 220 -5.34 15.90 30.06
C PRO A 220 -4.52 15.41 28.85
N LEU A 221 -5.07 15.50 27.64
CA LEU A 221 -4.31 15.21 26.42
C LEU A 221 -3.09 16.13 26.27
N LEU A 222 -3.25 17.43 26.50
CA LEU A 222 -2.15 18.38 26.36
C LEU A 222 -1.11 18.17 27.48
N ALA A 223 -1.54 17.83 28.70
CA ALA A 223 -0.65 17.41 29.78
C ALA A 223 0.19 16.18 29.36
N HIS A 224 -0.45 15.16 28.76
CA HIS A 224 0.21 13.96 28.25
C HIS A 224 1.18 14.24 27.08
N VAL A 225 0.84 15.20 26.21
CA VAL A 225 1.71 15.67 25.13
C VAL A 225 2.94 16.39 25.70
N ILE A 226 2.75 17.27 26.68
CA ILE A 226 3.84 18.04 27.30
C ILE A 226 4.77 17.12 28.09
N ALA A 227 4.23 16.20 28.90
CA ALA A 227 5.00 15.23 29.68
C ALA A 227 5.85 14.29 28.82
N GLY A 228 5.45 14.05 27.56
CA GLY A 228 6.21 13.23 26.62
C GLY A 228 7.44 13.92 26.00
N LEU A 229 7.51 15.26 26.02
CA LEU A 229 8.53 16.01 25.28
C LEU A 229 9.97 15.64 25.70
N PRO A 230 10.29 15.46 27.00
CA PRO A 230 11.62 15.02 27.43
C PRO A 230 12.05 13.64 26.92
N HIS A 231 11.11 12.79 26.51
CA HIS A 231 11.38 11.43 26.00
C HIS A 231 11.63 11.41 24.48
N ALA A 232 11.37 12.51 23.77
CA ALA A 232 11.60 12.66 22.33
C ALA A 232 13.08 12.95 21.99
N LYS A 233 14.05 12.26 22.63
CA LYS A 233 15.50 12.56 22.56
C LYS A 233 16.20 12.17 21.24
N ARG A 234 15.49 11.63 20.26
CA ARG A 234 16.11 11.15 19.01
C ARG A 234 16.47 12.34 18.11
N LYS A 235 17.76 12.51 17.84
CA LYS A 235 18.24 13.46 16.83
C LYS A 235 18.13 12.82 15.44
N TYR A 236 17.31 13.42 14.59
CA TYR A 236 17.20 13.03 13.18
C TYR A 236 18.11 13.91 12.33
N LEU A 237 18.74 13.32 11.32
CA LEU A 237 19.70 14.01 10.44
C LEU A 237 19.03 15.12 9.60
N LEU A 238 17.75 14.95 9.27
CA LEU A 238 16.97 15.88 8.45
C LEU A 238 16.20 16.87 9.34
N PRO A 239 16.44 18.20 9.23
CA PRO A 239 15.78 19.20 10.07
C PRO A 239 14.26 19.16 10.03
N TYR A 240 13.65 18.93 8.87
CA TYR A 240 12.18 18.85 8.73
C TYR A 240 11.62 17.66 9.51
N LEU A 241 12.25 16.49 9.34
CA LEU A 241 11.85 15.25 10.02
C LEU A 241 12.07 15.35 11.54
N ASN A 242 13.18 15.97 11.94
CA ASN A 242 13.49 16.23 13.34
C ASN A 242 12.39 17.08 13.97
N ASN A 243 11.94 18.16 13.31
CA ASN A 243 10.81 18.95 13.80
C ASN A 243 9.53 18.12 13.93
N MET A 244 9.12 17.43 12.86
CA MET A 244 7.87 16.66 12.82
C MET A 244 7.77 15.59 13.90
N LEU A 245 8.86 14.85 14.16
CA LEU A 245 8.87 13.71 15.08
C LEU A 245 9.20 14.06 16.53
N THR A 246 9.77 15.24 16.81
CA THR A 246 10.16 15.63 18.19
C THR A 246 9.18 16.57 18.87
N THR A 247 8.56 17.48 18.10
CA THR A 247 7.65 18.50 18.65
C THR A 247 6.45 18.77 17.74
N GLY A 248 6.52 18.42 16.45
CA GLY A 248 5.50 18.75 15.46
C GLY A 248 4.34 17.75 15.34
N THR A 249 3.66 17.78 14.20
CA THR A 249 2.41 17.04 13.96
C THR A 249 2.55 15.53 14.19
N ALA A 250 3.64 14.90 13.75
CA ALA A 250 3.83 13.47 13.93
C ALA A 250 4.04 13.10 15.41
N TYR A 251 4.77 13.93 16.15
CA TYR A 251 4.91 13.79 17.61
C TYR A 251 3.56 13.85 18.32
N PHE A 252 2.75 14.90 18.04
CA PHE A 252 1.42 15.05 18.64
C PHE A 252 0.55 13.82 18.39
N ASN A 253 0.49 13.34 17.14
CA ASN A 253 -0.32 12.18 16.80
C ASN A 253 0.15 10.88 17.46
N ILE A 254 1.45 10.69 17.69
CA ILE A 254 1.98 9.56 18.48
C ILE A 254 1.49 9.65 19.94
N ARG A 255 1.51 10.85 20.53
CA ARG A 255 1.02 11.08 21.91
C ARG A 255 -0.49 10.91 22.01
N PHE A 256 -1.26 11.44 21.07
CA PHE A 256 -2.71 11.25 20.98
C PHE A 256 -3.07 9.76 20.89
N LYS A 257 -2.35 8.98 20.07
CA LYS A 257 -2.60 7.53 19.93
C LYS A 257 -2.38 6.76 21.23
N SER A 258 -1.37 7.16 22.01
CA SER A 258 -1.04 6.57 23.31
C SER A 258 -1.82 7.16 24.50
N PHE A 259 -2.71 8.12 24.25
CA PHE A 259 -3.56 8.70 25.27
C PHE A 259 -4.82 7.85 25.45
N GLU A 260 -5.03 7.31 26.65
CA GLU A 260 -6.08 6.32 26.91
C GLU A 260 -7.49 6.93 26.92
N ASN A 261 -7.66 8.10 27.54
CA ASN A 261 -8.97 8.72 27.71
C ASN A 261 -9.31 9.68 26.55
N LYS A 262 -9.83 9.15 25.44
CA LYS A 262 -10.20 9.97 24.27
C LYS A 262 -11.62 10.55 24.35
N CYS A 263 -12.38 10.26 25.40
CA CYS A 263 -13.72 10.81 25.59
C CYS A 263 -13.64 12.34 25.75
N GLY A 264 -14.59 13.07 25.16
CA GLY A 264 -14.64 14.53 25.25
C GLY A 264 -13.77 15.26 24.22
N ILE A 265 -13.35 14.62 23.13
CA ILE A 265 -12.51 15.24 22.08
C ILE A 265 -13.24 15.20 20.73
N SER A 266 -13.61 16.36 20.21
CA SER A 266 -14.20 16.54 18.87
C SER A 266 -13.14 16.64 17.77
N THR A 267 -13.57 16.38 16.54
CA THR A 267 -12.77 16.56 15.33
C THR A 267 -13.37 17.64 14.44
N LEU A 268 -12.54 18.55 13.92
CA LEU A 268 -12.93 19.53 12.91
C LEU A 268 -12.34 19.10 11.55
N PRO A 269 -13.14 18.85 10.49
CA PRO A 269 -12.62 18.43 9.20
C PRO A 269 -11.62 19.43 8.59
N TYR A 270 -10.64 18.94 7.83
CA TYR A 270 -9.60 19.76 7.18
C TYR A 270 -10.19 20.87 6.32
N ASN A 271 -11.17 20.53 5.47
CA ASN A 271 -12.03 21.49 4.78
C ASN A 271 -13.28 21.69 5.62
N ASN A 272 -13.46 22.87 6.19
CA ASN A 272 -14.64 23.23 6.96
C ASN A 272 -15.03 24.68 6.66
N GLU A 273 -16.22 25.07 7.10
CA GLU A 273 -16.80 26.39 6.87
C GLU A 273 -16.23 27.49 7.78
N TYR A 274 -15.47 27.14 8.83
CA TYR A 274 -14.96 28.10 9.82
C TYR A 274 -13.58 28.66 9.46
N ILE A 275 -12.71 27.86 8.84
CA ILE A 275 -11.31 28.23 8.59
C ILE A 275 -10.79 27.76 7.24
N VAL A 276 -9.83 28.51 6.68
CA VAL A 276 -9.04 28.12 5.51
C VAL A 276 -7.55 28.23 5.78
N HIS A 277 -6.77 27.25 5.32
CA HIS A 277 -5.32 27.19 5.50
C HIS A 277 -4.59 27.61 4.22
N HIS A 278 -3.75 28.65 4.30
CA HIS A 278 -3.01 29.21 3.16
C HIS A 278 -1.68 28.52 2.84
N ARG A 279 -1.42 27.35 3.46
CA ARG A 279 -0.32 26.42 3.16
C ARG A 279 1.06 27.11 3.13
N ALA A 280 1.40 27.85 4.18
CA ALA A 280 2.68 28.51 4.25
C ALA A 280 3.86 27.54 4.28
N SER A 281 4.97 27.95 3.65
CA SER A 281 6.20 27.17 3.57
C SER A 281 7.39 27.86 4.23
N SER A 282 7.17 28.91 5.02
CA SER A 282 8.22 29.77 5.59
C SER A 282 9.11 29.07 6.63
N TRP A 283 8.57 28.07 7.33
CA TRP A 283 9.29 27.27 8.32
C TRP A 283 9.97 26.04 7.72
N HIS A 284 9.70 25.72 6.45
CA HIS A 284 10.34 24.62 5.75
C HIS A 284 11.85 24.85 5.62
N SER A 285 12.65 23.85 5.97
CA SER A 285 14.11 23.83 5.84
C SER A 285 14.54 23.47 4.40
N TRP A 286 15.84 23.59 4.10
CA TRP A 286 16.40 23.35 2.75
C TRP A 286 16.22 21.92 2.23
N ASP A 287 15.85 20.98 3.11
CA ASP A 287 15.54 19.58 2.82
C ASP A 287 14.07 19.40 2.37
N VAL A 288 13.28 20.48 2.34
CA VAL A 288 11.87 20.46 1.92
C VAL A 288 11.67 20.62 0.42
N PRO A 289 12.45 21.39 -0.38
CA PRO A 289 12.36 21.39 -1.84
C PRO A 289 12.58 20.00 -2.49
N ALA A 290 13.31 19.09 -1.83
CA ALA A 290 13.39 17.69 -2.27
C ALA A 290 12.07 16.91 -2.10
N ASN A 291 11.13 17.45 -1.31
CA ASN A 291 9.82 16.89 -1.01
C ASN A 291 8.62 17.78 -1.42
N SER A 292 8.79 19.07 -1.72
CA SER A 292 7.66 20.01 -1.83
C SER A 292 7.63 20.94 -3.05
N SER A 293 8.58 20.89 -4.00
CA SER A 293 8.50 21.74 -5.20
C SER A 293 8.64 20.94 -6.51
N ARG A 294 7.47 20.65 -7.11
CA ARG A 294 7.31 20.11 -8.48
C ARG A 294 7.98 20.98 -9.58
N LYS A 295 8.45 22.19 -9.28
CA LYS A 295 8.99 23.17 -10.25
C LYS A 295 10.52 23.15 -10.34
N ALA A 296 11.24 22.98 -9.23
CA ALA A 296 12.72 22.96 -9.22
C ALA A 296 13.30 21.70 -9.87
N VAL A 297 12.59 20.57 -9.73
CA VAL A 297 12.93 19.32 -10.43
C VAL A 297 12.71 19.46 -11.94
N ALA A 298 11.71 20.22 -12.39
CA ALA A 298 11.45 20.43 -13.81
C ALA A 298 12.52 21.30 -14.49
N GLU A 299 13.00 22.35 -13.83
CA GLU A 299 14.05 23.23 -14.38
C GLU A 299 15.44 22.56 -14.41
N MET A 300 15.75 21.68 -13.45
CA MET A 300 16.98 20.86 -13.50
C MET A 300 16.95 19.76 -14.59
N ILE A 301 15.76 19.32 -15.01
CA ILE A 301 15.60 18.25 -16.01
C ILE A 301 15.73 18.79 -17.45
N VAL A 302 15.45 20.08 -17.68
CA VAL A 302 15.54 20.69 -19.03
C VAL A 302 16.98 20.74 -19.56
N THR A 303 17.99 20.77 -18.69
CA THR A 303 19.41 20.88 -19.08
C THR A 303 20.14 19.54 -19.25
N ALA A 304 19.50 18.40 -18.96
CA ALA A 304 20.11 17.07 -19.06
C ALA A 304 19.54 16.26 -20.23
N LYS A 305 19.64 16.80 -21.44
CA LYS A 305 19.38 16.06 -22.68
C LYS A 305 20.69 15.42 -23.17
N GLU A 306 20.77 14.10 -23.02
CA GLU A 306 21.08 13.11 -24.07
C GLU A 306 21.82 11.86 -23.56
N LYS A 307 21.18 10.72 -23.81
CA LYS A 307 21.75 9.37 -24.00
C LYS A 307 22.70 8.87 -22.89
N THR A 308 22.15 8.32 -21.80
CA THR A 308 22.61 7.10 -21.06
C THR A 308 21.97 6.96 -19.66
N ALA A 309 20.63 6.88 -19.58
CA ALA A 309 19.94 6.70 -18.28
C ALA A 309 18.68 5.82 -18.34
N LEU A 310 18.72 4.69 -19.08
CA LEU A 310 17.51 3.87 -19.28
C LEU A 310 17.24 2.79 -18.20
N CYS A 311 18.21 2.36 -17.38
CA CYS A 311 17.98 1.22 -16.48
C CYS A 311 17.72 1.59 -15.00
N ALA A 312 18.25 2.70 -14.49
CA ALA A 312 18.04 3.09 -13.08
C ALA A 312 16.83 4.02 -12.87
N CYS A 313 16.45 4.78 -13.92
CA CYS A 313 15.34 5.73 -13.84
C CYS A 313 13.96 5.08 -14.01
N GLY A 314 13.87 3.94 -14.70
CA GLY A 314 12.60 3.23 -14.89
C GLY A 314 11.96 2.81 -13.56
N THR A 315 12.74 2.23 -12.65
CA THR A 315 12.24 1.73 -11.36
C THR A 315 11.82 2.85 -10.41
N VAL A 316 12.55 3.97 -10.39
CA VAL A 316 12.23 5.13 -9.54
C VAL A 316 11.01 5.91 -10.07
N LEU A 317 10.85 6.02 -11.40
CA LEU A 317 9.66 6.63 -11.99
C LEU A 317 8.40 5.78 -11.84
N ILE A 318 8.51 4.45 -11.90
CA ILE A 318 7.38 3.53 -11.62
C ILE A 318 6.93 3.68 -10.16
N ILE A 319 7.87 3.78 -9.20
CA ILE A 319 7.57 4.02 -7.78
C ILE A 319 6.88 5.38 -7.58
N LEU A 320 7.35 6.45 -8.22
CA LEU A 320 6.73 7.78 -8.10
C LEU A 320 5.35 7.87 -8.79
N CYS A 321 5.13 7.10 -9.86
CA CYS A 321 3.86 7.06 -10.58
C CYS A 321 2.82 6.13 -9.93
N THR A 322 3.22 5.00 -9.32
CA THR A 322 2.33 4.20 -8.46
C THR A 322 1.94 4.97 -7.19
N ILE A 323 2.86 5.74 -6.60
CA ILE A 323 2.55 6.61 -5.46
C ILE A 323 1.61 7.78 -5.85
N HIS A 324 1.64 8.27 -7.10
CA HIS A 324 0.79 9.38 -7.57
C HIS A 324 -0.58 8.95 -8.13
N VAL A 325 -0.78 7.69 -8.55
CA VAL A 325 -2.07 7.23 -9.13
C VAL A 325 -3.00 6.65 -8.05
N ILE A 326 -2.46 6.09 -6.96
CA ILE A 326 -3.26 5.43 -5.91
C ILE A 326 -4.12 6.38 -5.06
N PRO A 327 -3.73 7.64 -4.76
CA PRO A 327 -4.59 8.52 -3.95
C PRO A 327 -5.88 8.97 -4.66
N SER A 328 -5.97 8.90 -5.99
CA SER A 328 -7.21 9.23 -6.72
C SER A 328 -8.16 8.05 -6.92
N LEU A 329 -7.82 6.86 -6.41
CA LEU A 329 -8.64 5.66 -6.58
C LEU A 329 -9.21 5.10 -5.28
N ARG A 330 -8.90 5.71 -4.13
CA ARG A 330 -9.31 5.24 -2.80
C ARG A 330 -10.39 6.15 -2.19
N ASN A 331 -11.58 6.15 -2.78
CA ASN A 331 -12.81 6.41 -2.04
C ASN A 331 -13.47 5.04 -1.84
N ASN A 332 -13.40 4.54 -0.61
CA ASN A 332 -14.15 3.37 -0.17
C ASN A 332 -15.58 3.85 0.10
N ASN A 333 -16.48 3.60 -0.84
CA ASN A 333 -17.89 3.31 -0.56
C ASN A 333 -18.21 2.05 -1.37
N GLU A 334 -17.91 0.88 -0.80
CA GLU A 334 -18.47 -0.38 -1.29
C GLU A 334 -19.98 -0.37 -0.97
N SER A 335 -20.80 0.03 -1.96
CA SER A 335 -22.23 -0.33 -2.09
C SER A 335 -23.01 0.45 -3.18
N GLN A 336 -22.38 1.12 -4.15
CA GLN A 336 -23.11 2.01 -5.09
C GLN A 336 -23.11 1.59 -6.58
N LEU A 337 -23.04 0.31 -6.92
CA LEU A 337 -23.59 -0.18 -8.21
C LEU A 337 -25.01 -0.73 -8.05
N ASN A 338 -25.43 -1.02 -6.82
CA ASN A 338 -26.78 -1.46 -6.46
C ASN A 338 -27.47 -0.48 -5.49
N GLU A 339 -27.21 0.83 -5.60
CA GLU A 339 -28.24 1.78 -5.17
C GLU A 339 -29.48 1.43 -6.00
N LYS A 340 -30.56 1.01 -5.33
CA LYS A 340 -31.83 0.67 -5.97
C LYS A 340 -32.21 1.85 -6.87
N CYS A 341 -31.92 1.78 -8.18
CA CYS A 341 -32.50 2.70 -9.16
C CYS A 341 -34.00 2.55 -8.95
N HIS A 342 -34.65 3.58 -8.40
CA HIS A 342 -36.08 3.53 -8.17
C HIS A 342 -36.74 3.27 -9.52
N THR A 343 -37.44 2.15 -9.63
CA THR A 343 -38.14 1.69 -10.84
C THR A 343 -39.18 2.68 -11.36
N THR A 344 -39.45 3.75 -10.62
CA THR A 344 -40.32 4.86 -10.99
C THR A 344 -39.67 5.85 -11.98
N ASP A 345 -38.34 5.97 -12.05
CA ASP A 345 -37.67 6.87 -13.02
C ASP A 345 -37.46 6.23 -14.41
N LEU A 346 -37.56 4.90 -14.50
CA LEU A 346 -37.37 4.14 -15.74
C LEU A 346 -38.69 3.79 -16.45
N ARG A 347 -39.85 3.98 -15.79
CA ARG A 347 -41.18 3.62 -16.32
C ARG A 347 -41.84 4.71 -17.20
N LYS A 348 -41.09 5.71 -17.65
CA LYS A 348 -41.60 6.80 -18.52
C LYS A 348 -40.77 7.04 -19.79
N ARG A 349 -40.03 6.04 -20.28
CA ARG A 349 -39.33 6.15 -21.56
C ARG A 349 -39.70 5.01 -22.49
N ASP A 350 -40.68 5.26 -23.37
CA ASP A 350 -41.04 4.41 -24.49
C ASP A 350 -39.98 4.39 -25.61
N ASP A 351 -38.72 4.78 -25.32
CA ASP A 351 -37.67 4.95 -26.33
C ASP A 351 -36.26 4.64 -25.77
N VAL A 352 -36.07 3.45 -25.20
CA VAL A 352 -34.73 2.96 -24.88
C VAL A 352 -34.13 2.42 -26.18
N SER A 353 -33.34 3.25 -26.86
CA SER A 353 -32.56 2.81 -28.02
C SER A 353 -31.75 1.56 -27.66
N GLN A 354 -31.90 0.48 -28.45
CA GLN A 354 -31.09 -0.73 -28.29
C GLN A 354 -29.64 -0.44 -28.68
N ILE A 355 -28.69 -1.11 -28.03
CA ILE A 355 -27.29 -1.10 -28.49
C ILE A 355 -27.26 -1.63 -29.93
N PRO A 356 -26.81 -0.84 -30.91
CA PRO A 356 -26.79 -1.26 -32.32
C PRO A 356 -25.99 -2.55 -32.53
N ARG A 357 -26.45 -3.43 -33.42
CA ARG A 357 -25.69 -4.61 -33.88
C ARG A 357 -24.58 -4.19 -34.86
N HIS A 358 -23.65 -3.39 -34.36
CA HIS A 358 -22.50 -2.88 -35.11
C HIS A 358 -21.23 -3.14 -34.31
N ILE A 359 -20.31 -3.92 -34.89
CA ILE A 359 -18.98 -4.20 -34.32
C ILE A 359 -17.97 -3.24 -34.92
N HIS A 360 -17.21 -2.58 -34.06
CA HIS A 360 -16.17 -1.63 -34.39
C HIS A 360 -14.82 -2.14 -33.88
N GLN A 361 -13.85 -2.23 -34.78
CA GLN A 361 -12.44 -2.42 -34.42
C GLN A 361 -11.61 -1.33 -35.09
N ILE A 362 -10.48 -0.94 -34.49
CA ILE A 362 -9.62 0.13 -35.01
C ILE A 362 -8.25 -0.42 -35.35
N TYR A 363 -7.70 0.04 -36.45
CA TYR A 363 -6.40 -0.34 -36.93
C TYR A 363 -5.71 0.84 -37.63
N PHE A 364 -4.54 1.27 -37.18
CA PHE A 364 -3.79 2.36 -37.84
C PHE A 364 -2.69 1.75 -38.70
N ASP A 365 -2.89 1.81 -40.01
CA ASP A 365 -2.10 1.20 -41.08
C ASP A 365 -0.78 1.91 -41.37
N ILE A 366 -0.78 3.23 -41.27
CA ILE A 366 0.42 4.07 -41.43
C ILE A 366 1.46 3.77 -40.34
N ASN A 367 1.06 3.16 -39.22
CA ASN A 367 1.97 2.78 -38.16
C ASN A 367 2.48 1.32 -38.31
N PRO A 368 3.79 1.08 -38.44
CA PRO A 368 4.33 -0.28 -38.60
C PRO A 368 3.96 -1.23 -37.45
N LYS A 369 3.88 -0.73 -36.21
CA LYS A 369 3.46 -1.55 -35.06
C LYS A 369 1.97 -1.84 -35.07
N GLY A 370 1.16 -0.88 -35.54
CA GLY A 370 -0.25 -1.09 -35.82
C GLY A 370 -0.43 -2.19 -36.87
N HIS A 371 0.29 -2.09 -37.99
CA HIS A 371 0.24 -3.06 -39.11
C HIS A 371 0.61 -4.48 -38.66
N ALA A 372 1.72 -4.63 -37.96
CA ALA A 372 2.13 -5.91 -37.39
C ALA A 372 1.12 -6.46 -36.36
N HIS A 373 0.46 -5.57 -35.59
CA HIS A 373 -0.55 -5.98 -34.62
C HIS A 373 -1.81 -6.56 -35.29
N LEU A 374 -2.33 -5.90 -36.33
CA LEU A 374 -3.47 -6.42 -37.08
C LEU A 374 -3.15 -7.79 -37.70
N GLN A 375 -2.01 -7.91 -38.39
CA GLN A 375 -1.60 -9.18 -39.00
C GLN A 375 -1.51 -10.31 -37.97
N LYS A 376 -0.93 -10.03 -36.80
CA LYS A 376 -0.77 -11.03 -35.73
C LYS A 376 -2.11 -11.52 -35.16
N TYR A 377 -3.10 -10.64 -35.03
CA TYR A 377 -4.38 -10.96 -34.40
C TYR A 377 -5.55 -11.08 -35.40
N GLN A 378 -5.24 -11.26 -36.68
CA GLN A 378 -6.24 -11.46 -37.72
C GLN A 378 -7.17 -12.65 -37.44
N PHE A 379 -6.67 -13.72 -36.80
CA PHE A 379 -7.48 -14.86 -36.39
C PHE A 379 -8.59 -14.46 -35.39
N ALA A 380 -8.25 -13.62 -34.39
CA ALA A 380 -9.19 -13.15 -33.38
C ALA A 380 -10.23 -12.20 -34.00
N GLN A 381 -9.80 -11.29 -34.88
CA GLN A 381 -10.71 -10.46 -35.68
C GLN A 381 -11.71 -11.29 -36.51
N GLN A 382 -11.25 -12.36 -37.18
CA GLN A 382 -12.12 -13.19 -38.01
C GLN A 382 -13.24 -13.88 -37.23
N THR A 383 -13.06 -14.12 -35.92
CA THR A 383 -14.11 -14.74 -35.09
C THR A 383 -15.34 -13.85 -34.97
N TRP A 384 -15.18 -12.53 -34.89
CA TRP A 384 -16.30 -11.58 -34.83
C TRP A 384 -17.16 -11.64 -36.09
N PHE A 385 -16.54 -11.69 -37.27
CA PHE A 385 -17.25 -11.84 -38.54
C PHE A 385 -17.97 -13.19 -38.66
N LYS A 386 -17.32 -14.27 -38.21
CA LYS A 386 -17.86 -15.65 -38.32
C LYS A 386 -19.01 -15.92 -37.35
N LEU A 387 -18.89 -15.45 -36.11
CA LEU A 387 -19.81 -15.78 -35.03
C LEU A 387 -20.95 -14.77 -34.88
N CYS A 388 -20.78 -13.54 -35.39
CA CYS A 388 -21.80 -12.49 -35.39
C CYS A 388 -22.12 -12.03 -36.83
N PRO A 389 -22.55 -12.94 -37.74
CA PRO A 389 -22.76 -12.62 -39.15
C PRO A 389 -23.92 -11.63 -39.39
N ASP A 390 -24.83 -11.49 -38.42
CA ASP A 390 -25.93 -10.55 -38.43
C ASP A 390 -25.54 -9.12 -37.98
N PHE A 391 -24.30 -8.92 -37.55
CA PHE A 391 -23.80 -7.62 -37.12
C PHE A 391 -23.12 -6.89 -38.28
N LYS A 392 -23.39 -5.60 -38.42
CA LYS A 392 -22.55 -4.74 -39.27
C LYS A 392 -21.14 -4.73 -38.70
N TYR A 393 -20.13 -4.97 -39.53
CA TYR A 393 -18.74 -4.92 -39.11
C TYR A 393 -18.02 -3.73 -39.74
N THR A 394 -17.22 -2.99 -38.97
CA THR A 394 -16.37 -1.92 -39.51
C THR A 394 -15.00 -1.95 -38.85
N LEU A 395 -13.97 -2.12 -39.68
CA LEU A 395 -12.58 -1.95 -39.31
C LEU A 395 -12.14 -0.54 -39.69
N TRP A 396 -11.92 0.31 -38.69
CA TRP A 396 -11.60 1.72 -38.84
C TRP A 396 -10.11 1.92 -39.07
N ASN A 397 -9.74 2.46 -40.24
CA ASN A 397 -8.39 2.92 -40.50
C ASN A 397 -8.16 4.33 -39.92
N GLN A 398 -6.91 4.83 -39.98
CA GLN A 398 -6.58 6.14 -39.43
C GLN A 398 -7.36 7.28 -40.10
N SER A 399 -7.49 7.28 -41.43
CA SER A 399 -8.22 8.32 -42.17
C SER A 399 -9.69 8.38 -41.74
N MET A 400 -10.35 7.21 -41.63
CA MET A 400 -11.76 7.15 -41.22
C MET A 400 -12.00 7.73 -39.82
N VAL A 401 -11.07 7.49 -38.88
CA VAL A 401 -11.16 8.09 -37.53
C VAL A 401 -10.88 9.59 -37.56
N ASP A 402 -9.90 10.02 -38.36
CA ASP A 402 -9.57 11.43 -38.54
C ASP A 402 -10.77 12.20 -39.12
N ASP A 403 -11.45 11.64 -40.13
CA ASP A 403 -12.63 12.21 -40.78
C ASP A 403 -13.82 12.28 -39.80
N LEU A 404 -14.12 11.18 -39.08
CA LEU A 404 -15.16 11.16 -38.05
C LEU A 404 -14.98 12.28 -37.01
N ILE A 405 -13.75 12.45 -36.51
CA ILE A 405 -13.45 13.46 -35.49
C ILE A 405 -13.51 14.87 -36.08
N LYS A 406 -13.02 15.06 -37.31
CA LYS A 406 -13.03 16.36 -37.99
C LYS A 406 -14.45 16.84 -38.27
N GLU A 407 -15.32 15.94 -38.73
CA GLU A 407 -16.69 16.25 -39.13
C GLU A 407 -17.64 16.38 -37.92
N HIS A 408 -17.58 15.42 -36.99
CA HIS A 408 -18.57 15.33 -35.90
C HIS A 408 -18.08 15.82 -34.54
N TYR A 409 -16.76 15.97 -34.36
CA TYR A 409 -16.16 16.48 -33.11
C TYR A 409 -15.12 17.59 -33.36
N PRO A 410 -15.45 18.64 -34.13
CA PRO A 410 -14.46 19.63 -34.58
C PRO A 410 -13.72 20.34 -33.43
N GLY A 411 -14.38 20.56 -32.29
CA GLY A 411 -13.75 21.12 -31.08
C GLY A 411 -12.67 20.21 -30.45
N LEU A 412 -12.72 18.90 -30.71
CA LEU A 412 -11.74 17.92 -30.28
C LEU A 412 -10.60 17.76 -31.29
N PHE A 413 -10.84 18.06 -32.57
CA PHE A 413 -9.89 17.76 -33.65
C PHE A 413 -8.50 18.34 -33.41
N LYS A 414 -8.39 19.58 -32.91
CA LYS A 414 -7.10 20.20 -32.58
C LYS A 414 -6.35 19.46 -31.47
N LEU A 415 -7.04 18.92 -30.47
CA LEU A 415 -6.41 18.11 -29.42
C LEU A 415 -5.95 16.78 -30.00
N TYR A 416 -6.86 16.11 -30.71
CA TYR A 416 -6.67 14.78 -31.29
C TYR A 416 -5.50 14.75 -32.29
N SER A 417 -5.41 15.74 -33.20
CA SER A 417 -4.34 15.83 -34.19
C SER A 417 -2.96 16.01 -33.55
N ASN A 418 -2.90 16.66 -32.39
CA ASN A 418 -1.68 16.90 -31.61
C ASN A 418 -1.31 15.77 -30.64
N LEU A 419 -2.07 14.66 -30.58
CA LEU A 419 -1.72 13.54 -29.72
C LEU A 419 -0.44 12.85 -30.23
N PRO A 420 0.60 12.70 -29.38
CA PRO A 420 1.93 12.26 -29.80
C PRO A 420 2.02 10.75 -30.10
N ALA A 421 1.14 9.95 -29.51
CA ALA A 421 1.14 8.49 -29.66
C ALA A 421 -0.10 8.03 -30.43
N TRP A 422 0.10 7.16 -31.43
CA TRP A 422 -0.98 6.56 -32.23
C TRP A 422 -2.00 5.81 -31.37
N ILE A 423 -1.56 5.13 -30.30
CA ILE A 423 -2.46 4.44 -29.38
C ILE A 423 -3.38 5.41 -28.61
N SER A 424 -2.91 6.63 -28.32
CA SER A 424 -3.76 7.65 -27.70
C SER A 424 -4.82 8.17 -28.67
N LYS A 425 -4.50 8.23 -29.97
CA LYS A 425 -5.50 8.52 -31.01
C LYS A 425 -6.53 7.40 -31.14
N ILE A 426 -6.09 6.14 -31.11
CA ILE A 426 -7.00 4.98 -31.07
C ILE A 426 -7.96 5.10 -29.89
N ASN A 427 -7.48 5.37 -28.67
CA ASN A 427 -8.32 5.52 -27.49
C ASN A 427 -9.41 6.58 -27.67
N VAL A 428 -9.07 7.75 -28.23
CA VAL A 428 -10.07 8.78 -28.58
C VAL A 428 -11.07 8.25 -29.60
N GLY A 429 -10.59 7.55 -30.63
CA GLY A 429 -11.40 6.86 -31.63
C GLY A 429 -12.41 5.89 -31.00
N LYS A 430 -12.00 5.09 -30.00
CA LYS A 430 -12.92 4.15 -29.31
C LYS A 430 -14.15 4.89 -28.78
N PHE A 431 -13.92 6.00 -28.07
CA PHE A 431 -14.99 6.76 -27.45
C PHE A 431 -15.84 7.49 -28.50
N THR A 432 -15.24 8.13 -29.50
CA THR A 432 -15.98 8.91 -30.50
C THR A 432 -16.77 8.03 -31.45
N ILE A 433 -16.26 6.85 -31.82
CA ILE A 433 -16.96 5.87 -32.66
C ILE A 433 -18.20 5.35 -31.93
N ILE A 434 -18.05 4.82 -30.72
CA ILE A 434 -19.20 4.27 -29.99
C ILE A 434 -20.16 5.38 -29.54
N HIS A 435 -19.68 6.57 -29.21
CA HIS A 435 -20.57 7.70 -28.96
C HIS A 435 -21.37 8.10 -30.20
N HIS A 436 -20.79 8.06 -31.40
CA HIS A 436 -21.50 8.48 -32.61
C HIS A 436 -22.44 7.40 -33.16
N PHE A 437 -21.95 6.16 -33.28
CA PHE A 437 -22.68 5.08 -33.94
C PHE A 437 -23.37 4.12 -32.97
N GLY A 438 -23.02 4.13 -31.68
CA GLY A 438 -23.33 3.05 -30.75
C GLY A 438 -22.57 1.77 -31.10
N GLY A 439 -23.04 0.64 -30.57
CA GLY A 439 -22.57 -0.69 -30.92
C GLY A 439 -21.49 -1.22 -29.99
N ILE A 440 -20.72 -2.19 -30.47
CA ILE A 440 -19.69 -2.91 -29.73
C ILE A 440 -18.31 -2.46 -30.21
N TYR A 441 -17.46 -2.07 -29.28
CA TYR A 441 -16.03 -1.92 -29.51
C TYR A 441 -15.27 -3.16 -29.00
N ALA A 442 -14.35 -3.67 -29.81
CA ALA A 442 -13.40 -4.72 -29.41
C ALA A 442 -12.00 -4.44 -30.00
N ASP A 443 -10.95 -4.53 -29.17
CA ASP A 443 -9.57 -4.50 -29.67
C ASP A 443 -9.30 -5.69 -30.60
N ASN A 444 -8.32 -5.56 -31.51
CA ASN A 444 -8.03 -6.60 -32.51
C ASN A 444 -7.57 -7.92 -31.88
N ASP A 445 -7.04 -7.90 -30.66
CA ASP A 445 -6.60 -9.06 -29.88
C ASP A 445 -7.68 -9.61 -28.92
N ILE A 446 -8.92 -9.15 -29.07
CA ILE A 446 -10.10 -9.77 -28.46
C ILE A 446 -10.70 -10.76 -29.45
N GLU A 447 -10.66 -12.04 -29.09
CA GLU A 447 -11.35 -13.10 -29.82
C GLU A 447 -12.77 -13.27 -29.27
N CYS A 448 -13.73 -13.38 -30.20
CA CYS A 448 -15.11 -13.73 -29.93
C CYS A 448 -15.22 -15.25 -29.82
N LEU A 449 -15.82 -15.75 -28.74
CA LEU A 449 -15.98 -17.19 -28.49
C LEU A 449 -17.36 -17.70 -28.90
N GLN A 450 -18.37 -16.83 -28.89
CA GLN A 450 -19.74 -17.13 -29.31
C GLN A 450 -20.49 -15.87 -29.74
N ASN A 451 -21.64 -16.05 -30.39
CA ASN A 451 -22.50 -14.94 -30.78
C ASN A 451 -22.93 -14.10 -29.56
N VAL A 452 -22.80 -12.78 -29.65
CA VAL A 452 -23.06 -11.84 -28.53
C VAL A 452 -24.50 -11.33 -28.45
N ASN A 453 -25.43 -11.90 -29.22
CA ASN A 453 -26.85 -11.52 -29.16
C ASN A 453 -27.44 -11.71 -27.76
N SER A 454 -27.16 -12.82 -27.08
CA SER A 454 -27.62 -13.03 -25.70
C SER A 454 -27.05 -12.00 -24.72
N LEU A 455 -25.79 -11.58 -24.93
CA LEU A 455 -25.18 -10.51 -24.14
C LEU A 455 -25.92 -9.18 -24.32
N LEU A 456 -26.24 -8.79 -25.55
CA LEU A 456 -26.98 -7.55 -25.82
C LEU A 456 -28.44 -7.62 -25.38
N LEU A 457 -29.09 -8.77 -25.53
CA LEU A 457 -30.45 -9.01 -25.03
C LEU A 457 -30.50 -8.86 -23.52
N ASN A 458 -29.55 -9.44 -22.78
CA ASN A 458 -29.48 -9.28 -21.32
C ASN A 458 -29.31 -7.81 -20.90
N VAL A 459 -28.52 -7.03 -21.64
CA VAL A 459 -28.37 -5.59 -21.40
C VAL A 459 -29.69 -4.85 -21.65
N TYR A 460 -30.39 -5.20 -22.74
CA TYR A 460 -31.70 -4.63 -23.07
C TYR A 460 -32.79 -4.99 -22.03
N ASP A 461 -32.89 -6.26 -21.64
CA ASP A 461 -33.88 -6.77 -20.67
C ASP A 461 -33.70 -6.14 -19.28
N GLN A 462 -32.47 -5.76 -18.94
CA GLN A 462 -32.15 -5.01 -17.72
C GLN A 462 -32.40 -3.50 -17.85
N ASN A 463 -32.89 -3.04 -19.00
CA ASN A 463 -33.04 -1.62 -19.33
C ASN A 463 -31.71 -0.83 -19.22
N HIS A 464 -30.61 -1.49 -19.57
CA HIS A 464 -29.28 -0.92 -19.57
C HIS A 464 -28.90 -0.43 -20.98
N GLN A 465 -28.11 0.63 -21.05
CA GLN A 465 -27.71 1.32 -22.28
C GLN A 465 -26.23 1.15 -22.59
N ALA A 466 -25.45 0.59 -21.67
CA ALA A 466 -24.05 0.28 -21.89
C ALA A 466 -23.59 -0.94 -21.08
N ILE A 467 -22.54 -1.59 -21.56
CA ILE A 467 -21.82 -2.66 -20.86
C ILE A 467 -20.32 -2.49 -21.08
N PHE A 468 -19.54 -2.55 -20.00
CA PHE A 468 -18.09 -2.41 -20.04
C PHE A 468 -17.41 -3.62 -19.41
N LYS A 469 -16.32 -4.10 -20.00
CA LYS A 469 -15.53 -5.18 -19.43
C LYS A 469 -14.86 -4.74 -18.12
N SER A 470 -15.14 -5.39 -17.00
CA SER A 470 -14.57 -5.09 -15.69
C SER A 470 -13.45 -6.06 -15.32
N GLY A 471 -12.50 -5.60 -14.49
CA GLY A 471 -11.58 -6.49 -13.78
C GLY A 471 -12.27 -7.27 -12.66
N ASP A 472 -11.53 -8.12 -11.95
CA ASP A 472 -12.04 -8.96 -10.84
C ASP A 472 -12.72 -8.17 -9.70
N ASN A 473 -12.48 -6.85 -9.62
CA ASN A 473 -13.02 -5.98 -8.57
C ASN A 473 -14.28 -5.19 -8.96
N PHE A 474 -14.90 -5.41 -10.13
CA PHE A 474 -16.14 -4.77 -10.63
C PHE A 474 -16.20 -3.22 -10.70
N ASP A 475 -15.26 -2.50 -10.05
CA ASP A 475 -15.22 -1.03 -9.94
C ASP A 475 -14.29 -0.35 -10.95
N LEU A 476 -13.59 -1.14 -11.77
CA LEU A 476 -12.67 -0.67 -12.78
C LEU A 476 -12.94 -1.36 -14.11
N PHE A 477 -13.12 -0.55 -15.15
CA PHE A 477 -13.41 -1.00 -16.50
C PHE A 477 -12.18 -0.93 -17.39
N ALA A 478 -11.99 -1.95 -18.21
CA ALA A 478 -11.08 -1.92 -19.33
C ALA A 478 -11.76 -1.26 -20.54
N ILE A 479 -10.96 -0.71 -21.45
CA ILE A 479 -11.43 -0.08 -22.70
C ILE A 479 -11.01 -0.90 -23.94
N ASP A 480 -10.67 -2.16 -23.74
CA ASP A 480 -10.37 -3.16 -24.77
C ASP A 480 -11.65 -3.83 -25.30
N PHE A 481 -12.73 -3.82 -24.51
CA PHE A 481 -14.07 -4.25 -24.92
C PHE A 481 -15.17 -3.48 -24.16
N PHE A 482 -16.13 -2.92 -24.89
CA PHE A 482 -17.35 -2.32 -24.33
C PHE A 482 -18.42 -2.14 -25.40
N ALA A 483 -19.68 -1.97 -25.00
CA ALA A 483 -20.77 -1.66 -25.90
C ALA A 483 -21.68 -0.58 -25.30
N ALA A 484 -22.24 0.28 -26.14
CA ALA A 484 -23.19 1.31 -25.70
C ALA A 484 -24.14 1.75 -26.80
N THR A 485 -25.24 2.40 -26.42
CA THR A 485 -26.11 3.12 -27.35
C THR A 485 -25.41 4.34 -27.93
N ALA A 486 -25.88 4.79 -29.10
CA ALA A 486 -25.41 6.06 -29.66
C ALA A 486 -25.75 7.22 -28.71
N ASN A 487 -24.87 8.21 -28.65
CA ASN A 487 -24.94 9.38 -27.78
C ASN A 487 -24.98 9.07 -26.27
N HIS A 488 -24.43 7.92 -25.85
CA HIS A 488 -24.47 7.53 -24.44
C HIS A 488 -23.84 8.61 -23.53
N PRO A 489 -24.54 9.10 -22.49
CA PRO A 489 -24.09 10.24 -21.67
C PRO A 489 -22.72 10.06 -20.99
N LEU A 490 -22.36 8.84 -20.60
CA LEU A 490 -21.02 8.55 -20.08
C LEU A 490 -19.94 8.83 -21.13
N LEU A 491 -20.12 8.41 -22.38
CA LEU A 491 -19.13 8.62 -23.44
C LEU A 491 -19.05 10.12 -23.80
N ALA A 492 -20.17 10.84 -23.78
CA ALA A 492 -20.18 12.30 -23.91
C ALA A 492 -19.34 12.97 -22.80
N HIS A 493 -19.52 12.54 -21.54
CA HIS A 493 -18.76 13.03 -20.39
C HIS A 493 -17.27 12.68 -20.45
N VAL A 494 -16.91 11.51 -20.99
CA VAL A 494 -15.53 11.12 -21.27
C VAL A 494 -14.95 12.02 -22.35
N ILE A 495 -15.61 12.19 -23.50
CA ILE A 495 -15.13 13.01 -24.62
C ILE A 495 -14.96 14.48 -24.21
N ALA A 496 -15.93 15.06 -23.50
CA ALA A 496 -15.87 16.44 -23.02
C ALA A 496 -14.72 16.69 -22.04
N GLY A 497 -14.24 15.65 -21.35
CA GLY A 497 -13.11 15.75 -20.43
C GLY A 497 -11.74 15.75 -21.12
N LEU A 498 -11.64 15.31 -22.37
CA LEU A 498 -10.35 15.10 -23.05
C LEU A 498 -9.51 16.39 -23.14
N PRO A 499 -10.08 17.57 -23.45
CA PRO A 499 -9.32 18.83 -23.47
C PRO A 499 -8.73 19.23 -22.11
N HIS A 500 -9.23 18.69 -20.99
CA HIS A 500 -8.73 18.98 -19.65
C HIS A 500 -7.61 18.03 -19.21
N ALA A 501 -7.36 16.95 -19.96
CA ALA A 501 -6.32 15.95 -19.69
C ALA A 501 -4.91 16.41 -20.15
N LYS A 502 -4.56 17.70 -20.01
CA LYS A 502 -3.36 18.34 -20.57
C LYS A 502 -2.02 18.00 -19.88
N ARG A 503 -1.97 17.04 -18.97
CA ARG A 503 -0.74 16.72 -18.23
C ARG A 503 0.18 15.89 -19.12
N LYS A 504 1.37 16.43 -19.42
CA LYS A 504 2.46 15.67 -20.06
C LYS A 504 3.19 14.84 -19.01
N TYR A 505 3.06 13.53 -19.10
CA TYR A 505 3.80 12.60 -18.26
C TYR A 505 5.08 12.15 -18.98
N LEU A 506 6.17 12.00 -18.23
CA LEU A 506 7.48 11.65 -18.78
C LEU A 506 7.52 10.22 -19.36
N LEU A 507 6.70 9.31 -18.82
CA LEU A 507 6.61 7.91 -19.25
C LEU A 507 5.50 7.73 -20.29
N PRO A 508 5.81 7.29 -21.53
CA PRO A 508 4.81 7.17 -22.59
C PRO A 508 3.63 6.26 -22.25
N TYR A 509 3.86 5.16 -21.52
CA TYR A 509 2.78 4.25 -21.09
C TYR A 509 1.79 4.92 -20.14
N LEU A 510 2.31 5.58 -19.10
CA LEU A 510 1.48 6.32 -18.13
C LEU A 510 0.82 7.54 -18.76
N ASN A 511 1.53 8.22 -19.67
CA ASN A 511 0.95 9.32 -20.43
C ASN A 511 -0.27 8.83 -21.21
N ASN A 512 -0.17 7.68 -21.90
CA ASN A 512 -1.32 7.07 -22.58
C ASN A 512 -2.44 6.74 -21.60
N MET A 513 -2.14 6.00 -20.51
CA MET A 513 -3.14 5.54 -19.54
C MET A 513 -3.92 6.66 -18.86
N LEU A 514 -3.25 7.75 -18.48
CA LEU A 514 -3.85 8.85 -17.69
C LEU A 514 -4.46 9.96 -18.54
N THR A 515 -4.14 10.05 -19.83
CA THR A 515 -4.67 11.11 -20.71
C THR A 515 -5.82 10.65 -21.59
N THR A 516 -5.76 9.42 -22.10
CA THR A 516 -6.76 8.89 -23.05
C THR A 516 -7.13 7.44 -22.78
N GLY A 517 -6.31 6.68 -22.04
CA GLY A 517 -6.48 5.25 -21.83
C GLY A 517 -7.36 4.85 -20.64
N THR A 518 -7.17 3.63 -20.16
CA THR A 518 -8.02 3.00 -19.15
C THR A 518 -8.11 3.79 -17.85
N ALA A 519 -7.00 4.34 -17.34
CA ALA A 519 -7.04 5.11 -16.09
C ALA A 519 -7.82 6.42 -16.25
N TYR A 520 -7.67 7.09 -17.41
CA TYR A 520 -8.46 8.26 -17.77
C TYR A 520 -9.96 7.95 -17.79
N PHE A 521 -10.37 6.89 -18.50
CA PHE A 521 -11.77 6.48 -18.55
C PHE A 521 -12.35 6.26 -17.16
N ASN A 522 -11.63 5.53 -16.29
CA ASN A 522 -12.09 5.24 -14.94
C ASN A 522 -12.20 6.50 -14.07
N ILE A 523 -11.33 7.49 -14.23
CA ILE A 523 -11.45 8.80 -13.55
C ILE A 523 -12.74 9.52 -14.00
N ARG A 524 -13.06 9.47 -15.30
CA ARG A 524 -14.29 10.07 -15.84
C ARG A 524 -15.53 9.30 -15.39
N PHE A 525 -15.51 7.96 -15.42
CA PHE A 525 -16.58 7.12 -14.91
C PHE A 525 -16.88 7.37 -13.42
N LYS A 526 -15.83 7.47 -12.58
CA LYS A 526 -16.01 7.77 -11.15
C LYS A 526 -16.64 9.14 -10.90
N SER A 527 -16.35 10.13 -11.74
CA SER A 527 -16.93 11.48 -11.65
C SER A 527 -18.28 11.62 -12.37
N PHE A 528 -18.75 10.58 -13.07
CA PHE A 528 -20.02 10.58 -13.76
C PHE A 528 -21.15 10.29 -12.78
N LYS A 529 -22.10 11.22 -12.65
CA LYS A 529 -23.14 11.18 -11.61
C LYS A 529 -24.22 10.12 -11.89
N ASN A 530 -24.62 9.94 -13.15
CA ASN A 530 -25.73 9.06 -13.50
C ASN A 530 -25.24 7.68 -13.95
N LYS A 531 -25.04 6.77 -13.01
CA LYS A 531 -24.54 5.41 -13.33
C LYS A 531 -25.65 4.39 -13.64
N CYS A 532 -26.93 4.76 -13.47
CA CYS A 532 -28.04 3.87 -13.81
C CYS A 532 -27.98 3.51 -15.31
N GLY A 533 -28.25 2.25 -15.64
CA GLY A 533 -28.22 1.78 -17.03
C GLY A 533 -26.85 1.31 -17.53
N ILE A 534 -25.85 1.14 -16.67
CA ILE A 534 -24.50 0.68 -17.06
C ILE A 534 -24.19 -0.68 -16.43
N SER A 535 -23.95 -1.68 -17.27
CA SER A 535 -23.59 -3.04 -16.87
C SER A 535 -22.08 -3.27 -16.82
N ALA A 536 -21.66 -4.26 -16.03
CA ALA A 536 -20.30 -4.77 -16.02
C ALA A 536 -20.23 -6.18 -16.62
N LEU A 537 -19.32 -6.41 -17.57
CA LEU A 537 -18.98 -7.74 -18.09
C LEU A 537 -17.71 -8.26 -17.39
N PRO A 538 -17.75 -9.37 -16.63
CA PRO A 538 -16.57 -9.89 -15.93
C PRO A 538 -15.38 -10.17 -16.84
N TYR A 539 -14.15 -10.03 -16.32
CA TYR A 539 -12.91 -10.26 -17.07
C TYR A 539 -12.85 -11.68 -17.67
N ASN A 540 -13.21 -12.69 -16.88
CA ASN A 540 -13.43 -14.04 -17.36
C ASN A 540 -14.93 -14.20 -17.66
N ASN A 541 -15.28 -14.28 -18.93
CA ASN A 541 -16.65 -14.50 -19.39
C ASN A 541 -16.64 -15.46 -20.58
N GLU A 542 -17.82 -15.97 -20.94
CA GLU A 542 -18.03 -16.94 -22.01
C GLU A 542 -18.05 -16.33 -23.42
N TYR A 543 -18.12 -15.01 -23.56
CA TYR A 543 -18.28 -14.33 -24.84
C TYR A 543 -16.96 -13.99 -25.52
N ILE A 544 -15.93 -13.62 -24.75
CA ILE A 544 -14.69 -13.09 -25.29
C ILE A 544 -13.44 -13.58 -24.55
N VAL A 545 -12.32 -13.70 -25.25
CA VAL A 545 -10.99 -13.93 -24.67
C VAL A 545 -9.98 -12.89 -25.17
N HIS A 546 -9.14 -12.37 -24.28
CA HIS A 546 -8.12 -11.38 -24.59
C HIS A 546 -6.73 -12.02 -24.71
N HIS A 547 -6.10 -11.88 -25.87
CA HIS A 547 -4.80 -12.50 -26.19
C HIS A 547 -3.57 -11.71 -25.71
N ARG A 548 -3.77 -10.70 -24.85
CA ARG A 548 -2.71 -9.96 -24.13
C ARG A 548 -1.63 -9.40 -25.05
N ALA A 549 -2.03 -8.67 -26.08
CA ALA A 549 -1.06 -8.01 -26.95
C ALA A 549 -0.24 -6.95 -26.22
N SER A 550 1.00 -6.79 -26.67
CA SER A 550 1.96 -5.81 -26.16
C SER A 550 2.49 -4.86 -27.24
N SER A 551 1.84 -4.84 -28.41
CA SER A 551 2.30 -4.15 -29.62
C SER A 551 2.43 -2.63 -29.47
N TRP A 552 1.64 -2.02 -28.59
CA TRP A 552 1.69 -0.60 -28.29
C TRP A 552 2.50 -0.26 -27.04
N HIS A 553 2.97 -1.26 -26.28
CA HIS A 553 3.82 -1.04 -25.11
C HIS A 553 5.13 -0.37 -25.55
N SER A 554 5.43 0.75 -24.93
CA SER A 554 6.74 1.41 -25.01
C SER A 554 7.75 0.72 -24.10
N TRP A 555 9.02 1.13 -24.19
CA TRP A 555 10.12 0.50 -23.44
C TRP A 555 9.88 0.48 -21.91
N ASP A 556 9.11 1.44 -21.38
CA ASP A 556 8.74 1.56 -19.98
C ASP A 556 7.72 0.48 -19.55
N ALA A 557 6.75 0.17 -20.40
CA ALA A 557 5.82 -0.94 -20.20
C ALA A 557 6.50 -2.30 -20.40
N VAL A 558 7.46 -2.41 -21.35
CA VAL A 558 8.29 -3.61 -21.50
C VAL A 558 9.21 -3.79 -20.29
N ALA A 559 9.78 -2.72 -19.73
CA ALA A 559 10.55 -2.77 -18.48
C ALA A 559 9.67 -3.19 -17.29
N GLU A 560 8.45 -2.69 -17.20
CA GLU A 560 7.45 -3.14 -16.21
C GLU A 560 7.12 -4.64 -16.39
N MET A 561 6.88 -5.09 -17.63
CA MET A 561 6.62 -6.50 -17.94
C MET A 561 7.83 -7.40 -17.73
N ILE A 562 9.06 -6.93 -17.95
CA ILE A 562 10.30 -7.67 -17.65
C ILE A 562 10.50 -7.78 -16.12
N VAL A 563 10.18 -6.72 -15.38
CA VAL A 563 10.18 -6.70 -13.91
C VAL A 563 9.07 -7.58 -13.34
N THR A 564 7.97 -7.78 -14.07
CA THR A 564 6.78 -8.52 -13.61
C THR A 564 6.52 -9.86 -14.35
N GLY A 565 7.35 -10.28 -15.32
CA GLY A 565 7.07 -11.43 -16.19
C GLY A 565 8.20 -11.98 -17.09
N LYS A 566 8.64 -13.21 -16.76
CA LYS A 566 8.92 -14.38 -17.63
C LYS A 566 10.04 -14.45 -18.70
N GLU A 567 10.95 -13.49 -18.88
CA GLU A 567 12.19 -13.76 -19.66
C GLU A 567 13.43 -14.02 -18.80
N LYS A 568 14.13 -15.11 -19.13
CA LYS A 568 14.89 -15.98 -18.21
C LYS A 568 16.38 -15.66 -18.03
N THR A 569 16.94 -14.59 -18.58
CA THR A 569 18.41 -14.53 -18.78
C THR A 569 19.18 -13.39 -18.12
N ALA A 570 18.57 -12.46 -17.38
CA ALA A 570 19.30 -11.34 -16.77
C ALA A 570 19.31 -11.34 -15.22
N LEU A 571 19.37 -12.52 -14.59
CA LEU A 571 19.04 -12.66 -13.16
C LEU A 571 20.20 -12.66 -12.14
N CYS A 572 21.44 -12.30 -12.52
CA CYS A 572 22.57 -12.38 -11.57
C CYS A 572 22.79 -11.13 -10.71
N ALA A 573 22.34 -9.94 -11.13
CA ALA A 573 22.44 -8.71 -10.32
C ALA A 573 21.13 -8.34 -9.60
N CYS A 574 19.99 -8.85 -10.09
CA CYS A 574 18.67 -8.53 -9.55
C CYS A 574 18.23 -9.42 -8.39
N GLY A 575 18.93 -10.53 -8.11
CA GLY A 575 18.56 -11.49 -7.05
C GLY A 575 18.42 -10.87 -5.66
N THR A 576 19.30 -9.92 -5.31
CA THR A 576 19.27 -9.26 -3.99
C THR A 576 18.09 -8.29 -3.85
N VAL A 577 17.71 -7.61 -4.94
CA VAL A 577 16.59 -6.65 -4.97
C VAL A 577 15.25 -7.39 -5.10
N LEU A 578 15.18 -8.49 -5.83
CA LEU A 578 13.99 -9.37 -5.92
C LEU A 578 13.67 -10.04 -4.58
N ILE A 579 14.68 -10.40 -3.79
CA ILE A 579 14.49 -10.95 -2.44
C ILE A 579 13.91 -9.87 -1.49
N ILE A 580 14.37 -8.63 -1.63
CA ILE A 580 13.85 -7.46 -0.89
C ILE A 580 12.45 -7.07 -1.39
N LEU A 581 12.17 -7.12 -2.69
CA LEU A 581 10.86 -6.80 -3.26
C LEU A 581 9.82 -7.90 -3.00
N CYS A 582 10.18 -9.19 -3.01
CA CYS A 582 9.28 -10.28 -2.63
C CYS A 582 8.95 -10.24 -1.13
N THR A 583 9.89 -9.80 -0.28
CA THR A 583 9.60 -9.59 1.16
C THR A 583 8.81 -8.29 1.42
N ILE A 584 8.90 -7.28 0.55
CA ILE A 584 8.15 -6.02 0.67
C ILE A 584 6.76 -6.06 -0.01
N HIS A 585 6.55 -6.88 -1.06
CA HIS A 585 5.28 -6.95 -1.82
C HIS A 585 4.35 -8.10 -1.39
N VAL A 586 4.82 -9.14 -0.70
CA VAL A 586 3.93 -10.20 -0.19
C VAL A 586 3.18 -9.75 1.08
N ILE A 587 3.62 -8.67 1.73
CA ILE A 587 3.06 -8.21 3.01
C ILE A 587 1.89 -7.20 2.87
N PRO A 588 1.81 -6.31 1.86
CA PRO A 588 0.73 -5.33 1.79
C PRO A 588 -0.62 -5.88 1.28
N SER A 589 -0.67 -7.01 0.57
CA SER A 589 -1.96 -7.57 0.09
C SER A 589 -2.70 -8.39 1.14
N LEU A 590 -2.19 -8.47 2.38
CA LEU A 590 -2.75 -9.30 3.42
C LEU A 590 -3.07 -8.55 4.73
N ARG A 591 -3.16 -7.22 4.72
CA ARG A 591 -3.39 -6.41 5.92
C ARG A 591 -4.78 -5.77 5.90
N ASN A 592 -5.75 -6.44 6.50
CA ASN A 592 -7.04 -5.88 6.89
C ASN A 592 -7.29 -6.42 8.30
N ASN A 593 -6.80 -5.68 9.30
CA ASN A 593 -6.97 -6.02 10.69
C ASN A 593 -8.42 -5.80 11.11
N ASN A 594 -9.06 -6.84 11.64
CA ASN A 594 -10.12 -6.73 12.65
C ASN A 594 -10.18 -8.05 13.42
N GLU A 595 -9.51 -8.12 14.57
CA GLU A 595 -9.74 -9.16 15.57
C GLU A 595 -11.18 -9.12 16.12
N SER A 596 -11.87 -7.98 16.03
CA SER A 596 -13.26 -7.86 16.49
C SER A 596 -14.27 -8.50 15.53
N GLN A 597 -13.93 -8.70 14.24
CA GLN A 597 -14.90 -9.17 13.24
C GLN A 597 -15.13 -10.68 13.22
N LEU A 598 -14.24 -11.50 13.81
CA LEU A 598 -14.51 -12.93 13.94
C LEU A 598 -15.69 -13.21 14.89
N ASN A 599 -15.94 -12.32 15.86
CA ASN A 599 -17.02 -12.46 16.83
C ASN A 599 -18.20 -11.49 16.61
N GLU A 600 -18.04 -10.37 15.89
CA GLU A 600 -19.10 -9.35 15.75
C GLU A 600 -20.21 -9.69 14.74
N LYS A 601 -20.03 -10.68 13.85
CA LYS A 601 -21.05 -11.08 12.87
C LYS A 601 -21.76 -12.40 13.15
N CYS A 602 -21.34 -13.18 14.14
CA CYS A 602 -22.04 -14.41 14.48
C CYS A 602 -23.18 -14.07 15.45
N HIS A 603 -24.39 -13.90 14.94
CA HIS A 603 -25.56 -13.88 15.81
C HIS A 603 -25.63 -15.25 16.52
N LYS A 604 -25.89 -15.24 17.83
CA LYS A 604 -26.15 -16.46 18.63
C LYS A 604 -27.28 -17.34 18.06
N THR A 605 -28.00 -16.89 17.04
CA THR A 605 -29.09 -17.57 16.35
C THR A 605 -28.64 -18.46 15.18
N ASP A 606 -27.42 -18.33 14.65
CA ASP A 606 -26.94 -19.13 13.51
C ASP A 606 -26.34 -20.48 13.91
N LEU A 607 -26.09 -20.69 15.20
CA LEU A 607 -25.80 -21.99 15.79
C LEU A 607 -27.07 -22.45 16.51
N ARG A 608 -27.87 -23.30 15.85
CA ARG A 608 -29.07 -23.88 16.47
C ARG A 608 -28.65 -24.59 17.75
N LYS A 609 -29.20 -24.15 18.89
CA LYS A 609 -29.25 -24.95 20.12
C LYS A 609 -29.98 -26.26 19.80
N GLY A 610 -29.24 -27.29 19.40
CA GLY A 610 -29.81 -28.56 18.96
C GLY A 610 -28.84 -29.44 18.16
N ASP A 611 -27.81 -28.85 17.53
CA ASP A 611 -26.77 -29.64 16.88
C ASP A 611 -25.66 -29.93 17.91
N ASP A 612 -25.39 -31.21 18.16
CA ASP A 612 -24.34 -31.70 19.05
C ASP A 612 -22.97 -31.19 18.55
N VAL A 613 -22.47 -30.09 19.11
CA VAL A 613 -21.22 -29.47 18.66
C VAL A 613 -20.10 -30.43 18.98
N SER A 614 -19.64 -31.16 17.97
CA SER A 614 -18.52 -32.10 18.09
C SER A 614 -17.35 -31.38 18.73
N GLN A 615 -16.88 -31.85 19.88
CA GLN A 615 -15.72 -31.27 20.56
C GLN A 615 -14.45 -31.53 19.74
N ILE A 616 -13.46 -30.64 19.84
CA ILE A 616 -12.12 -30.93 19.31
C ILE A 616 -11.57 -32.17 20.02
N PRO A 617 -11.27 -33.27 19.30
CA PRO A 617 -10.78 -34.50 19.91
C PRO A 617 -9.51 -34.28 20.74
N ARG A 618 -9.37 -34.99 21.86
CA ARG A 618 -8.12 -35.07 22.64
C ARG A 618 -7.10 -35.97 21.95
N HIS A 619 -6.73 -35.60 20.73
CA HIS A 619 -5.76 -36.29 19.88
C HIS A 619 -4.69 -35.30 19.44
N ILE A 620 -3.43 -35.53 19.82
CA ILE A 620 -2.27 -34.77 19.39
C ILE A 620 -1.62 -35.47 18.20
N HIS A 621 -1.37 -34.70 17.14
CA HIS A 621 -0.73 -35.15 15.92
C HIS A 621 0.55 -34.36 15.66
N GLN A 622 1.63 -35.08 15.40
CA GLN A 622 2.88 -34.52 14.89
C GLN A 622 3.35 -35.35 13.69
N ILE A 623 4.07 -34.75 12.74
CA ILE A 623 4.53 -35.44 11.53
C ILE A 623 6.04 -35.45 11.50
N TYR A 624 6.63 -36.59 11.13
CA TYR A 624 8.05 -36.70 10.80
C TYR A 624 8.21 -37.56 9.55
N PHE A 625 8.98 -37.11 8.56
CA PHE A 625 9.29 -37.94 7.39
C PHE A 625 10.66 -38.58 7.62
N ASP A 626 10.63 -39.80 8.12
CA ASP A 626 11.78 -40.66 8.45
C ASP A 626 12.69 -40.98 7.28
N ILE A 627 12.10 -41.22 6.09
CA ILE A 627 12.85 -41.51 4.87
C ILE A 627 13.67 -40.30 4.41
N ASN A 628 13.29 -39.08 4.80
CA ASN A 628 14.02 -37.87 4.45
C ASN A 628 15.10 -37.56 5.50
N PRO A 629 16.40 -37.48 5.14
CA PRO A 629 17.48 -37.21 6.10
C PRO A 629 17.30 -35.89 6.87
N LYS A 630 16.73 -34.85 6.23
CA LYS A 630 16.45 -33.58 6.90
C LYS A 630 15.25 -33.65 7.84
N GLY A 631 14.25 -34.46 7.50
CA GLY A 631 13.10 -34.74 8.36
C GLY A 631 13.54 -35.51 9.61
N HIS A 632 14.33 -36.56 9.42
CA HIS A 632 14.90 -37.36 10.51
C HIS A 632 15.78 -36.51 11.45
N ALA A 633 16.71 -35.73 10.91
CA ALA A 633 17.56 -34.83 11.71
C ALA A 633 16.77 -33.74 12.44
N HIS A 634 15.66 -33.27 11.87
CA HIS A 634 14.78 -32.31 12.51
C HIS A 634 14.11 -32.90 13.75
N LEU A 635 13.55 -34.11 13.65
CA LEU A 635 12.94 -34.78 14.82
C LEU A 635 13.98 -35.01 15.92
N GLN A 636 15.16 -35.54 15.59
CA GLN A 636 16.23 -35.75 16.58
C GLN A 636 16.59 -34.46 17.32
N LYS A 637 16.70 -33.34 16.61
CA LYS A 637 17.04 -32.04 17.20
C LYS A 637 15.96 -31.53 18.16
N TYR A 638 14.69 -31.74 17.85
CA TYR A 638 13.56 -31.20 18.62
C TYR A 638 12.81 -32.26 19.43
N GLN A 639 13.42 -33.42 19.65
CA GLN A 639 12.84 -34.50 20.43
C GLN A 639 12.47 -34.07 21.86
N PHE A 640 13.23 -33.15 22.45
CA PHE A 640 12.91 -32.60 23.78
C PHE A 640 11.56 -31.86 23.78
N ALA A 641 11.29 -31.04 22.75
CA ALA A 641 10.05 -30.29 22.59
C ALA A 641 8.88 -31.24 22.30
N GLN A 642 9.08 -32.20 21.41
CA GLN A 642 8.13 -33.28 21.12
C GLN A 642 7.70 -34.04 22.40
N GLN A 643 8.67 -34.42 23.25
CA GLN A 643 8.39 -35.18 24.48
C GLN A 643 7.51 -34.42 25.48
N THR A 644 7.49 -33.10 25.46
CA THR A 644 6.64 -32.32 26.38
C THR A 644 5.15 -32.56 26.16
N TRP A 645 4.72 -32.75 24.90
CA TRP A 645 3.32 -33.03 24.57
C TRP A 645 2.83 -34.33 25.23
N PHE A 646 3.62 -35.41 25.15
CA PHE A 646 3.30 -36.67 25.79
C PHE A 646 3.33 -36.58 27.32
N LYS A 647 4.29 -35.84 27.90
CA LYS A 647 4.44 -35.70 29.35
C LYS A 647 3.36 -34.85 29.99
N LEU A 648 2.98 -33.73 29.37
CA LEU A 648 2.08 -32.73 29.94
C LEU A 648 0.62 -32.97 29.58
N CYS A 649 0.34 -33.72 28.50
CA CYS A 649 -1.00 -34.10 28.08
C CYS A 649 -1.17 -35.64 28.05
N PRO A 650 -0.96 -36.35 29.18
CA PRO A 650 -0.97 -37.82 29.21
C PRO A 650 -2.34 -38.43 28.93
N ASP A 651 -3.41 -37.65 29.08
CA ASP A 651 -4.79 -38.04 28.77
C ASP A 651 -5.15 -37.91 27.28
N PHE A 652 -4.26 -37.37 26.45
CA PHE A 652 -4.48 -37.22 25.02
C PHE A 652 -3.92 -38.42 24.27
N LYS A 653 -4.66 -38.90 23.26
CA LYS A 653 -4.10 -39.83 22.28
C LYS A 653 -2.99 -39.11 21.53
N TYR A 654 -1.81 -39.72 21.43
CA TYR A 654 -0.68 -39.16 20.70
C TYR A 654 -0.41 -39.98 19.44
N THR A 655 -0.18 -39.32 18.30
CA THR A 655 0.25 -39.99 17.07
C THR A 655 1.35 -39.19 16.38
N LEU A 656 2.49 -39.84 16.21
CA LEU A 656 3.60 -39.36 15.41
C LEU A 656 3.54 -40.04 14.04
N TRP A 657 3.17 -39.27 13.02
CA TRP A 657 2.93 -39.75 11.66
C TRP A 657 4.24 -39.83 10.88
N ASN A 658 4.61 -41.05 10.43
CA ASN A 658 5.68 -41.23 9.47
C ASN A 658 5.21 -40.99 8.02
N GLN A 659 6.14 -41.05 7.04
CA GLN A 659 5.76 -40.79 5.66
C GLN A 659 4.74 -41.81 5.10
N SER A 660 4.92 -43.11 5.40
CA SER A 660 3.99 -44.15 4.92
C SER A 660 2.57 -43.94 5.45
N MET A 661 2.43 -43.62 6.74
CA MET A 661 1.11 -43.40 7.35
C MET A 661 0.36 -42.21 6.70
N VAL A 662 1.07 -41.13 6.34
CA VAL A 662 0.46 -39.99 5.63
C VAL A 662 0.11 -40.37 4.19
N ASP A 663 0.99 -41.10 3.51
CA ASP A 663 0.76 -41.59 2.15
C ASP A 663 -0.50 -42.48 2.11
N ASP A 664 -0.65 -43.39 3.08
CA ASP A 664 -1.80 -44.29 3.22
C ASP A 664 -3.11 -43.52 3.51
N LEU A 665 -3.08 -42.59 4.47
CA LEU A 665 -4.23 -41.72 4.79
C LEU A 665 -4.75 -40.97 3.55
N ILE A 666 -3.83 -40.38 2.77
CA ILE A 666 -4.22 -39.60 1.58
C ILE A 666 -4.70 -40.52 0.46
N LYS A 667 -4.06 -41.68 0.29
CA LYS A 667 -4.45 -42.65 -0.74
C LYS A 667 -5.85 -43.22 -0.48
N GLU A 668 -6.15 -43.55 0.77
CA GLU A 668 -7.41 -44.18 1.18
C GLU A 668 -8.55 -43.16 1.26
N HIS A 669 -8.34 -42.03 1.94
CA HIS A 669 -9.43 -41.09 2.26
C HIS A 669 -9.47 -39.84 1.37
N TYR A 670 -8.42 -39.55 0.61
CA TYR A 670 -8.37 -38.41 -0.31
C TYR A 670 -7.85 -38.79 -1.71
N PRO A 671 -8.42 -39.82 -2.38
CA PRO A 671 -7.86 -40.38 -3.61
C PRO A 671 -7.72 -39.36 -4.76
N GLY A 672 -8.65 -38.40 -4.85
CA GLY A 672 -8.57 -37.30 -5.83
C GLY A 672 -7.39 -36.35 -5.61
N LEU A 673 -6.87 -36.27 -4.39
CA LEU A 673 -5.69 -35.47 -4.02
C LEU A 673 -4.39 -36.25 -4.21
N PHE A 674 -4.43 -37.59 -4.13
CA PHE A 674 -3.24 -38.44 -4.10
C PHE A 674 -2.29 -38.20 -5.27
N LYS A 675 -2.81 -38.03 -6.49
CA LYS A 675 -1.98 -37.73 -7.68
C LYS A 675 -1.25 -36.38 -7.57
N LEU A 676 -1.87 -35.37 -6.95
CA LEU A 676 -1.20 -34.08 -6.73
C LEU A 676 -0.12 -34.24 -5.64
N TYR A 677 -0.50 -34.86 -4.53
CA TYR A 677 0.34 -35.07 -3.36
C TYR A 677 1.62 -35.87 -3.68
N SER A 678 1.49 -36.98 -4.43
CA SER A 678 2.61 -37.83 -4.81
C SER A 678 3.65 -37.10 -5.68
N ASN A 679 3.18 -36.14 -6.49
CA ASN A 679 4.00 -35.31 -7.38
C ASN A 679 4.59 -34.05 -6.73
N LEU A 680 4.36 -33.80 -5.43
CA LEU A 680 4.95 -32.65 -4.75
C LEU A 680 6.48 -32.82 -4.62
N PRO A 681 7.28 -31.85 -5.11
CA PRO A 681 8.73 -32.02 -5.22
C PRO A 681 9.48 -31.89 -3.89
N ALA A 682 8.90 -31.20 -2.89
CA ALA A 682 9.53 -30.98 -1.60
C ALA A 682 8.79 -31.75 -0.50
N TRP A 683 9.54 -32.49 0.32
CA TRP A 683 9.00 -33.23 1.48
C TRP A 683 8.20 -32.35 2.44
N ILE A 684 8.64 -31.10 2.66
CA ILE A 684 7.91 -30.16 3.52
C ILE A 684 6.54 -29.78 2.95
N SER A 685 6.39 -29.75 1.62
CA SER A 685 5.10 -29.50 0.98
C SER A 685 4.15 -30.68 1.18
N LYS A 686 4.68 -31.92 1.20
CA LYS A 686 3.91 -33.12 1.56
C LYS A 686 3.47 -33.08 3.02
N ILE A 687 4.37 -32.70 3.94
CA ILE A 687 4.02 -32.50 5.35
C ILE A 687 2.86 -31.51 5.49
N ASN A 688 2.93 -30.35 4.83
CA ASN A 688 1.84 -29.36 4.90
C ASN A 688 0.48 -29.93 4.48
N VAL A 689 0.43 -30.73 3.41
CA VAL A 689 -0.80 -31.44 3.00
C VAL A 689 -1.23 -32.45 4.05
N GLY A 690 -0.27 -33.17 4.65
CA GLY A 690 -0.50 -34.05 5.80
C GLY A 690 -1.18 -33.32 6.97
N LYS A 691 -0.71 -32.13 7.34
CA LYS A 691 -1.30 -31.33 8.45
C LYS A 691 -2.80 -31.13 8.24
N PHE A 692 -3.19 -30.68 7.04
CA PHE A 692 -4.59 -30.39 6.73
C PHE A 692 -5.43 -31.67 6.67
N THR A 693 -4.92 -32.73 6.04
CA THR A 693 -5.66 -33.99 5.84
C THR A 693 -5.82 -34.80 7.12
N ILE A 694 -4.80 -34.81 8.00
CA ILE A 694 -4.87 -35.46 9.32
C ILE A 694 -5.92 -34.78 10.19
N ILE A 695 -5.84 -33.46 10.36
CA ILE A 695 -6.80 -32.76 11.24
C ILE A 695 -8.19 -32.72 10.62
N HIS A 696 -8.32 -32.63 9.29
CA HIS A 696 -9.62 -32.77 8.65
C HIS A 696 -10.23 -34.16 8.88
N HIS A 697 -9.43 -35.23 8.87
CA HIS A 697 -9.97 -36.59 9.02
C HIS A 697 -10.25 -36.97 10.48
N PHE A 698 -9.29 -36.74 11.38
CA PHE A 698 -9.36 -37.18 12.77
C PHE A 698 -9.81 -36.09 13.75
N GLY A 699 -9.75 -34.81 13.36
CA GLY A 699 -9.81 -33.70 14.29
C GLY A 699 -8.55 -33.64 15.18
N GLY A 700 -8.62 -32.84 16.24
CA GLY A 700 -7.59 -32.79 17.28
C GLY A 700 -6.60 -31.64 17.10
N ILE A 701 -5.44 -31.77 17.73
CA ILE A 701 -4.38 -30.77 17.79
C ILE A 701 -3.24 -31.19 16.86
N TYR A 702 -2.83 -30.29 15.98
CA TYR A 702 -1.57 -30.39 15.24
C TYR A 702 -0.51 -29.48 15.87
N ALA A 703 0.71 -30.01 16.05
CA ALA A 703 1.89 -29.24 16.44
C ALA A 703 3.14 -29.71 15.69
N ASP A 704 3.92 -28.79 15.10
CA ASP A 704 5.24 -29.12 14.54
C ASP A 704 6.18 -29.63 15.65
N ASN A 705 7.20 -30.43 15.28
CA ASN A 705 8.12 -31.04 16.26
C ASN A 705 8.96 -30.00 17.03
N ASP A 706 9.10 -28.78 16.49
CA ASP A 706 9.79 -27.65 17.13
C ASP A 706 8.85 -26.76 17.97
N ILE A 707 7.61 -27.20 18.21
CA ILE A 707 6.69 -26.58 19.16
C ILE A 707 6.75 -27.36 20.48
N GLU A 708 7.23 -26.71 21.52
CA GLU A 708 7.24 -27.25 22.89
C GLU A 708 5.92 -26.87 23.59
N CYS A 709 5.34 -27.85 24.27
CA CYS A 709 4.21 -27.68 25.17
C CYS A 709 4.73 -27.24 26.54
N LEU A 710 4.19 -26.16 27.08
CA LEU A 710 4.60 -25.60 28.37
C LEU A 710 3.70 -26.05 29.52
N GLN A 711 2.44 -26.40 29.22
CA GLN A 711 1.46 -26.89 30.19
C GLN A 711 0.37 -27.72 29.51
N ASN A 712 -0.42 -28.43 30.29
CA ASN A 712 -1.56 -29.20 29.79
C ASN A 712 -2.55 -28.27 29.04
N VAL A 713 -2.96 -28.66 27.83
CA VAL A 713 -3.82 -27.84 26.94
C VAL A 713 -5.32 -28.07 27.14
N ASN A 714 -5.74 -28.79 28.18
CA ASN A 714 -7.16 -29.00 28.48
C ASN A 714 -7.91 -27.67 28.68
N SER A 715 -7.34 -26.72 29.42
CA SER A 715 -7.95 -25.40 29.59
C SER A 715 -8.09 -24.63 28.27
N LEU A 716 -7.14 -24.80 27.35
CA LEU A 716 -7.22 -24.22 26.01
C LEU A 716 -8.40 -24.80 25.23
N LEU A 717 -8.58 -26.12 25.23
CA LEU A 717 -9.70 -26.77 24.54
C LEU A 717 -11.05 -26.49 25.21
N LEU A 718 -11.10 -26.40 26.54
CA LEU A 718 -12.30 -26.02 27.28
C LEU A 718 -12.73 -24.60 26.93
N ASN A 719 -11.81 -23.64 26.86
CA ASN A 719 -12.11 -22.27 26.44
C ASN A 719 -12.66 -22.21 25.01
N VAL A 720 -12.14 -23.03 24.10
CA VAL A 720 -12.64 -23.17 22.72
C VAL A 720 -14.08 -23.71 22.74
N TYR A 721 -14.34 -24.75 23.54
CA TYR A 721 -15.67 -25.35 23.69
C TYR A 721 -16.70 -24.38 24.32
N ASP A 722 -16.35 -23.72 25.42
CA ASP A 722 -17.23 -22.78 26.15
C ASP A 722 -17.62 -21.57 25.28
N GLN A 723 -16.76 -21.20 24.34
CA GLN A 723 -17.01 -20.14 23.35
C GLN A 723 -17.71 -20.65 22.08
N ASN A 724 -18.07 -21.93 22.04
CA ASN A 724 -18.69 -22.60 20.90
C ASN A 724 -17.84 -22.53 19.61
N HIS A 725 -16.52 -22.55 19.77
CA HIS A 725 -15.57 -22.60 18.68
C HIS A 725 -15.27 -24.06 18.30
N GLN A 726 -15.09 -24.30 17.00
CA GLN A 726 -14.78 -25.60 16.39
C GLN A 726 -13.34 -25.68 15.90
N ALA A 727 -12.62 -24.55 15.85
CA ALA A 727 -11.20 -24.52 15.54
C ALA A 727 -10.46 -23.39 16.25
N ILE A 728 -9.16 -23.59 16.46
CA ILE A 728 -8.23 -22.59 16.97
C ILE A 728 -6.92 -22.66 16.19
N PHE A 729 -6.42 -21.51 15.73
CA PHE A 729 -5.18 -21.42 14.96
C PHE A 729 -4.20 -20.46 15.62
N LYS A 730 -2.92 -20.81 15.67
CA LYS A 730 -1.88 -19.90 16.18
C LYS A 730 -1.75 -18.69 15.26
N SER A 731 -1.97 -17.50 15.79
CA SER A 731 -1.77 -16.24 15.07
C SER A 731 -0.32 -15.78 15.14
N GLY A 732 0.15 -15.09 14.10
CA GLY A 732 1.39 -14.31 14.17
C GLY A 732 1.19 -13.00 14.94
N ASP A 733 2.27 -12.24 15.16
CA ASP A 733 2.29 -10.97 15.91
C ASP A 733 1.26 -9.90 15.48
N ASN A 734 0.58 -10.08 14.33
CA ASN A 734 -0.42 -9.14 13.80
C ASN A 734 -1.86 -9.68 13.78
N PHE A 735 -2.16 -10.83 14.41
CA PHE A 735 -3.48 -11.46 14.57
C PHE A 735 -4.29 -11.82 13.30
N ASP A 736 -3.92 -11.29 12.13
CA ASP A 736 -4.58 -11.47 10.83
C ASP A 736 -4.11 -12.67 10.02
N LEU A 737 -3.03 -13.30 10.46
CA LEU A 737 -2.38 -14.39 9.76
C LEU A 737 -2.14 -15.53 10.71
N PHE A 738 -2.59 -16.71 10.30
CA PHE A 738 -2.37 -17.94 11.03
C PHE A 738 -1.09 -18.63 10.57
N ALA A 739 -0.30 -19.05 11.53
CA ALA A 739 0.74 -20.02 11.31
C ALA A 739 0.12 -21.43 11.24
N ILE A 740 0.78 -22.33 10.51
CA ILE A 740 0.35 -23.74 10.37
C ILE A 740 1.30 -24.69 11.12
N ASP A 741 2.08 -24.14 12.05
CA ASP A 741 2.96 -24.86 12.98
C ASP A 741 2.19 -25.33 14.22
N PHE A 742 1.08 -24.68 14.56
CA PHE A 742 0.14 -25.12 15.60
C PHE A 742 -1.31 -24.73 15.26
N PHE A 743 -2.23 -25.69 15.31
CA PHE A 743 -3.68 -25.45 15.24
C PHE A 743 -4.46 -26.66 15.74
N ALA A 744 -5.74 -26.47 16.09
CA ALA A 744 -6.64 -27.55 16.43
C ALA A 744 -8.01 -27.34 15.80
N ALA A 745 -8.70 -28.41 15.42
CA ALA A 745 -10.04 -28.34 14.86
C ALA A 745 -10.84 -29.63 15.09
N THR A 746 -12.15 -29.55 14.94
CA THR A 746 -13.02 -30.73 14.86
C THR A 746 -12.74 -31.52 13.57
N ALA A 747 -13.09 -32.81 13.59
CA ALA A 747 -13.07 -33.61 12.37
C ALA A 747 -14.05 -33.01 11.33
N ASN A 748 -13.70 -33.10 10.06
CA ASN A 748 -14.43 -32.57 8.91
C ASN A 748 -14.68 -31.04 8.95
N HIS A 749 -13.83 -30.28 9.64
CA HIS A 749 -14.02 -28.83 9.76
C HIS A 749 -14.07 -28.14 8.37
N PRO A 750 -15.11 -27.34 8.06
CA PRO A 750 -15.33 -26.76 6.73
C PRO A 750 -14.16 -25.94 6.18
N LEU A 751 -13.45 -25.19 7.03
CA LEU A 751 -12.24 -24.47 6.61
C LEU A 751 -11.17 -25.43 6.06
N LEU A 752 -10.92 -26.57 6.71
CA LEU A 752 -9.91 -27.51 6.26
C LEU A 752 -10.35 -28.21 4.97
N ALA A 753 -11.65 -28.50 4.81
CA ALA A 753 -12.20 -28.99 3.55
C ALA A 753 -11.97 -27.98 2.41
N HIS A 754 -12.23 -26.68 2.65
CA HIS A 754 -11.98 -25.60 1.69
C HIS A 754 -10.50 -25.39 1.35
N VAL A 755 -9.61 -25.60 2.32
CA VAL A 755 -8.15 -25.61 2.12
C VAL A 755 -7.77 -26.79 1.24
N ILE A 756 -8.19 -28.02 1.57
CA ILE A 756 -7.85 -29.24 0.81
C ILE A 756 -8.37 -29.15 -0.64
N ALA A 757 -9.62 -28.73 -0.83
CA ALA A 757 -10.22 -28.58 -2.15
C ALA A 757 -9.50 -27.54 -3.03
N GLY A 758 -8.82 -26.56 -2.43
CA GLY A 758 -8.05 -25.56 -3.16
C GLY A 758 -6.68 -26.03 -3.66
N LEU A 759 -6.15 -27.14 -3.13
CA LEU A 759 -4.76 -27.57 -3.42
C LEU A 759 -4.50 -27.83 -4.91
N PRO A 760 -5.42 -28.45 -5.68
CA PRO A 760 -5.25 -28.65 -7.13
C PRO A 760 -5.13 -27.36 -7.94
N HIS A 761 -5.65 -26.24 -7.43
CA HIS A 761 -5.61 -24.93 -8.08
C HIS A 761 -4.34 -24.12 -7.76
N ALA A 762 -3.54 -24.56 -6.78
CA ALA A 762 -2.29 -23.91 -6.36
C ALA A 762 -1.09 -24.23 -7.28
N LYS A 763 -1.33 -24.60 -8.56
CA LYS A 763 -0.32 -25.07 -9.53
C LYS A 763 0.56 -23.96 -10.13
N ARG A 764 1.20 -23.14 -9.29
CA ARG A 764 2.22 -22.17 -9.74
C ARG A 764 3.61 -22.67 -9.34
N LYS A 765 4.50 -22.85 -10.33
CA LYS A 765 5.93 -23.15 -10.08
C LYS A 765 6.67 -21.84 -9.87
N TYR A 766 7.12 -21.59 -8.64
CA TYR A 766 7.96 -20.45 -8.29
C TYR A 766 9.44 -20.85 -8.33
N LEU A 767 10.30 -19.95 -8.80
CA LEU A 767 11.75 -20.21 -8.97
C LEU A 767 12.46 -20.40 -7.62
N LEU A 768 11.97 -19.76 -6.56
CA LEU A 768 12.54 -19.80 -5.21
C LEU A 768 11.87 -20.92 -4.39
N PRO A 769 12.58 -22.01 -4.03
CA PRO A 769 12.00 -23.15 -3.31
C PRO A 769 11.25 -22.80 -2.02
N TYR A 770 11.75 -21.83 -1.24
CA TYR A 770 11.12 -21.36 -0.01
C TYR A 770 9.76 -20.71 -0.30
N LEU A 771 9.70 -19.80 -1.28
CA LEU A 771 8.45 -19.15 -1.68
C LEU A 771 7.48 -20.13 -2.34
N ASN A 772 8.02 -21.07 -3.13
CA ASN A 772 7.22 -22.12 -3.74
C ASN A 772 6.49 -22.94 -2.67
N ASN A 773 7.18 -23.36 -1.60
CA ASN A 773 6.53 -24.04 -0.48
C ASN A 773 5.46 -23.17 0.18
N MET A 774 5.80 -21.92 0.53
CA MET A 774 4.91 -21.01 1.24
C MET A 774 3.61 -20.71 0.49
N LEU A 775 3.68 -20.50 -0.84
CA LEU A 775 2.54 -20.08 -1.67
C LEU A 775 1.71 -21.25 -2.24
N THR A 776 2.22 -22.48 -2.22
CA THR A 776 1.51 -23.65 -2.79
C THR A 776 0.84 -24.52 -1.75
N THR A 777 1.50 -24.75 -0.61
CA THR A 777 1.00 -25.65 0.46
C THR A 777 1.21 -25.09 1.86
N GLY A 778 2.10 -24.11 2.03
CA GLY A 778 2.50 -23.57 3.33
C GLY A 778 1.61 -22.44 3.87
N THR A 779 2.16 -21.67 4.80
CA THR A 779 1.44 -20.64 5.55
C THR A 779 0.76 -19.59 4.67
N ALA A 780 1.42 -19.11 3.61
CA ALA A 780 0.81 -18.09 2.75
C ALA A 780 -0.38 -18.66 1.94
N TYR A 781 -0.27 -19.91 1.48
CA TYR A 781 -1.37 -20.62 0.85
C TYR A 781 -2.58 -20.76 1.79
N PHE A 782 -2.37 -21.25 3.00
CA PHE A 782 -3.44 -21.39 4.00
C PHE A 782 -4.18 -20.06 4.23
N ASN A 783 -3.43 -18.97 4.42
CA ASN A 783 -4.02 -17.66 4.66
C ASN A 783 -4.81 -17.10 3.46
N ILE A 784 -4.41 -17.41 2.21
CA ILE A 784 -5.20 -17.07 1.03
C ILE A 784 -6.55 -17.83 1.03
N ARG A 785 -6.54 -19.11 1.42
CA ARG A 785 -7.76 -19.92 1.53
C ARG A 785 -8.64 -19.47 2.69
N PHE A 786 -8.07 -19.20 3.85
CA PHE A 786 -8.80 -18.64 5.00
C PHE A 786 -9.48 -17.31 4.67
N LYS A 787 -8.82 -16.41 3.92
CA LYS A 787 -9.42 -15.13 3.53
C LYS A 787 -10.60 -15.26 2.57
N SER A 788 -10.55 -16.26 1.68
CA SER A 788 -11.63 -16.58 0.75
C SER A 788 -12.70 -17.50 1.35
N PHE A 789 -12.56 -17.91 2.60
CA PHE A 789 -13.55 -18.73 3.29
C PHE A 789 -14.62 -17.84 3.90
N GLU A 790 -15.87 -18.01 3.48
CA GLU A 790 -16.98 -17.11 3.84
C GLU A 790 -17.42 -17.29 5.31
N ASN A 791 -17.58 -18.54 5.77
CA ASN A 791 -18.08 -18.83 7.11
C ASN A 791 -16.96 -18.91 8.15
N LYS A 792 -16.59 -17.78 8.74
CA LYS A 792 -15.52 -17.75 9.76
C LYS A 792 -16.04 -17.95 11.19
N CYS A 793 -17.33 -18.18 11.38
CA CYS A 793 -17.90 -18.45 12.70
C CYS A 793 -17.32 -19.74 13.27
N GLY A 794 -17.07 -19.76 14.59
CA GLY A 794 -16.51 -20.93 15.25
C GLY A 794 -14.98 -21.04 15.17
N ILE A 795 -14.27 -20.04 14.63
CA ILE A 795 -12.80 -20.09 14.46
C ILE A 795 -12.15 -19.04 15.37
N SER A 796 -11.29 -19.51 16.28
CA SER A 796 -10.55 -18.66 17.22
C SER A 796 -9.06 -18.56 16.90
N ALA A 797 -8.42 -17.54 17.48
CA ALA A 797 -6.99 -17.29 17.34
C ALA A 797 -6.26 -17.52 18.66
N LEU A 798 -5.17 -18.29 18.64
CA LEU A 798 -4.22 -18.41 19.74
C LEU A 798 -3.07 -17.41 19.52
N PRO A 799 -2.85 -16.41 20.39
CA PRO A 799 -1.79 -15.42 20.20
C PRO A 799 -0.39 -16.04 20.06
N TYR A 800 0.49 -15.40 19.28
CA TYR A 800 1.88 -15.86 19.08
C TYR A 800 2.63 -16.08 20.40
N ASN A 801 2.52 -15.10 21.31
CA ASN A 801 2.98 -15.23 22.68
C ASN A 801 1.81 -15.70 23.54
N ASN A 802 1.84 -16.94 24.00
CA ASN A 802 0.85 -17.52 24.88
C ASN A 802 1.52 -18.42 25.93
N GLU A 803 0.76 -18.83 26.93
CA GLU A 803 1.22 -19.66 28.05
C GLU A 803 1.28 -21.16 27.75
N TYR A 804 0.71 -21.62 26.63
CA TYR A 804 0.57 -23.04 26.32
C TYR A 804 1.74 -23.62 25.53
N ILE A 805 2.31 -22.83 24.61
CA ILE A 805 3.31 -23.32 23.65
C ILE A 805 4.44 -22.32 23.42
N VAL A 806 5.64 -22.84 23.12
CA VAL A 806 6.78 -22.04 22.65
C VAL A 806 7.36 -22.63 21.37
N HIS A 807 7.75 -21.76 20.42
CA HIS A 807 8.33 -22.16 19.15
C HIS A 807 9.87 -22.08 19.16
N HIS A 808 10.51 -23.23 18.97
CA HIS A 808 11.96 -23.36 18.89
C HIS A 808 12.47 -23.18 17.45
N ARG A 809 12.57 -21.93 16.99
CA ARG A 809 13.08 -21.50 15.67
C ARG A 809 13.82 -22.59 14.86
N ALA A 810 13.09 -23.36 14.05
CA ALA A 810 13.68 -24.31 13.12
C ALA A 810 13.91 -23.71 11.73
N SER A 811 14.99 -24.17 11.09
CA SER A 811 15.34 -23.82 9.70
C SER A 811 15.70 -25.07 8.88
N SER A 812 15.33 -26.25 9.37
CA SER A 812 15.67 -27.57 8.81
C SER A 812 15.17 -27.77 7.37
N TRP A 813 14.05 -27.15 7.02
CA TRP A 813 13.47 -27.20 5.68
C TRP A 813 13.86 -26.00 4.80
N HIS A 814 14.51 -24.96 5.35
CA HIS A 814 14.93 -23.80 4.56
C HIS A 814 15.94 -24.22 3.49
N SER A 815 15.65 -23.87 2.23
CA SER A 815 16.62 -23.98 1.15
C SER A 815 17.58 -22.77 1.15
N TRP A 816 18.50 -22.71 0.19
CA TRP A 816 19.53 -21.67 0.08
C TRP A 816 18.90 -20.26 0.06
N ASP A 817 17.76 -20.12 -0.60
CA ASP A 817 16.98 -18.88 -0.70
C ASP A 817 16.37 -18.46 0.64
N GLY A 818 15.84 -19.41 1.43
CA GLY A 818 15.36 -19.16 2.79
C GLY A 818 16.48 -18.65 3.72
N LYS A 819 17.71 -19.17 3.55
CA LYS A 819 18.90 -18.67 4.28
C LYS A 819 19.28 -17.25 3.85
N ILE A 820 19.18 -16.93 2.56
CA ILE A 820 19.43 -15.56 2.08
C ILE A 820 18.36 -14.60 2.58
N ILE A 821 17.08 -14.96 2.52
CA ILE A 821 15.97 -14.18 3.09
C ILE A 821 16.25 -13.90 4.58
N TYR A 822 16.66 -14.92 5.32
CA TYR A 822 17.05 -14.79 6.73
C TYR A 822 18.24 -13.84 6.94
N ILE A 823 19.32 -13.99 6.16
CA ILE A 823 20.52 -13.13 6.25
C ILE A 823 20.17 -11.69 5.91
N VAL A 824 19.38 -11.46 4.86
CA VAL A 824 18.92 -10.14 4.46
C VAL A 824 18.06 -9.53 5.57
N TRP A 825 17.18 -10.32 6.21
CA TRP A 825 16.27 -9.82 7.23
C TRP A 825 16.98 -9.51 8.56
N PHE A 826 17.79 -10.44 9.07
CA PHE A 826 18.45 -10.31 10.38
C PHE A 826 19.83 -9.64 10.33
N LYS A 827 20.60 -9.78 9.25
CA LYS A 827 21.94 -9.19 9.10
C LYS A 827 21.97 -7.94 8.22
N ARG A 828 20.80 -7.34 7.92
CA ARG A 828 20.68 -6.06 7.18
C ARG A 828 21.68 -5.00 7.62
N GLY A 829 21.92 -4.86 8.93
CA GLY A 829 22.86 -3.87 9.46
C GLY A 829 24.31 -4.13 9.09
N VAL A 830 24.73 -5.40 9.01
CA VAL A 830 26.10 -5.79 8.63
C VAL A 830 26.28 -5.64 7.12
N LEU A 831 25.30 -6.12 6.34
CA LEU A 831 25.32 -6.02 4.88
C LEU A 831 25.39 -4.55 4.41
N MET A 832 24.62 -3.68 5.08
CA MET A 832 24.63 -2.25 4.81
C MET A 832 25.97 -1.60 5.17
N LYS A 833 26.58 -1.97 6.31
CA LYS A 833 27.92 -1.47 6.72
C LYS A 833 29.02 -1.90 5.74
N THR A 834 29.00 -3.15 5.26
CA THR A 834 29.98 -3.64 4.28
C THR A 834 29.81 -2.96 2.93
N MET A 835 28.56 -2.72 2.50
CA MET A 835 28.30 -1.95 1.27
C MET A 835 28.74 -0.49 1.43
N SER A 836 28.54 0.14 2.58
CA SER A 836 29.02 1.49 2.87
C SER A 836 30.55 1.59 2.85
N LEU A 837 31.26 0.60 3.40
CA LEU A 837 32.72 0.51 3.35
C LEU A 837 33.25 0.33 1.92
N PHE A 838 32.59 -0.50 1.11
CA PHE A 838 32.94 -0.71 -0.29
C PHE A 838 32.71 0.56 -1.12
N ILE A 839 31.59 1.25 -0.90
CA ILE A 839 31.28 2.54 -1.52
C ILE A 839 32.29 3.61 -1.07
N PHE A 840 32.67 3.63 0.21
CA PHE A 840 33.70 4.53 0.74
C PHE A 840 35.07 4.28 0.10
N ALA A 841 35.48 3.02 -0.06
CA ALA A 841 36.73 2.67 -0.73
C ALA A 841 36.73 3.11 -2.21
N ILE A 842 35.60 2.97 -2.91
CA ILE A 842 35.42 3.47 -4.28
C ILE A 842 35.53 5.00 -4.32
N ILE A 843 34.91 5.72 -3.38
CA ILE A 843 34.99 7.19 -3.28
C ILE A 843 36.44 7.63 -3.05
N VAL A 844 37.16 6.99 -2.12
CA VAL A 844 38.57 7.30 -1.83
C VAL A 844 39.45 7.04 -3.06
N TYR A 845 39.22 5.94 -3.78
CA TYR A 845 39.93 5.62 -5.02
C TYR A 845 39.67 6.66 -6.13
N ILE A 846 38.42 7.11 -6.28
CA ILE A 846 38.04 8.15 -7.25
C ILE A 846 38.70 9.50 -6.90
N ILE A 847 38.70 9.89 -5.62
CA ILE A 847 39.35 11.13 -5.16
C ILE A 847 40.87 11.07 -5.40
N TYR A 848 41.49 9.93 -5.12
CA TYR A 848 42.91 9.69 -5.37
C TYR A 848 43.25 9.81 -6.87
N ARG A 849 42.44 9.21 -7.75
CA ARG A 849 42.62 9.28 -9.20
C ARG A 849 42.46 10.72 -9.72
N ASN A 850 41.42 11.44 -9.29
CA ASN A 850 41.14 12.80 -9.76
C ASN A 850 42.23 13.80 -9.33
N ARG A 851 42.81 13.66 -8.14
CA ARG A 851 43.96 14.50 -7.73
C ARG A 851 45.20 14.31 -8.61
N ASN A 852 45.43 13.11 -9.15
CA ASN A 852 46.53 12.84 -10.06
C ASN A 852 46.23 13.31 -11.50
N SER A 853 44.97 13.30 -11.92
CA SER A 853 44.53 13.85 -13.21
C SER A 853 44.67 15.38 -13.28
N SER A 854 44.28 16.11 -12.23
CA SER A 854 44.41 17.58 -12.17
C SER A 854 45.86 18.06 -12.20
N LYS A 855 46.80 17.30 -11.62
CA LYS A 855 48.23 17.59 -11.71
C LYS A 855 48.79 17.41 -13.13
N ARG A 856 48.26 16.47 -13.91
CA ARG A 856 48.70 16.25 -15.31
C ARG A 856 48.18 17.31 -16.27
N ILE A 857 47.05 17.95 -15.97
CA ILE A 857 46.48 19.03 -16.79
C ILE A 857 47.25 20.34 -16.55
N LEU A 858 47.64 20.64 -15.30
CA LEU A 858 48.44 21.83 -14.99
C LEU A 858 49.84 21.80 -15.62
N ILE A 859 50.47 20.61 -15.71
CA ILE A 859 51.80 20.43 -16.33
C ILE A 859 51.74 20.48 -17.87
N ARG A 860 50.57 20.38 -18.49
CA ARG A 860 50.39 20.55 -19.95
C ARG A 860 49.99 21.98 -20.35
N GLN A 861 49.64 22.83 -19.39
CA GLN A 861 49.32 24.23 -19.60
C GLN A 861 50.49 25.19 -19.26
N GLN A 862 51.56 24.66 -18.66
CA GLN A 862 52.90 25.26 -18.62
C GLN A 862 53.75 24.60 -19.69
#